data_AF-A0A973EVB4-F1
#
_entry.id   AF-A0A973EVB4-F1
#
_cell.length_a   1.000
_cell.length_b   1.000
_cell.length_c   1.000
_cell.angle_alpha   90.00
_cell.angle_beta   90.00
_cell.angle_gamma   90.00
#
_symmetry.space_group_name_H-M   'P 1'
#
loop_
_entity.id
_entity.type
_entity.pdbx_description
1 polymer ?
#
loop_
_entity_poly.entity_id
_entity_poly.type
_entity_poly.pdbx_seq_one_letter_code
_entity_poly.pdbx_strand_id
1 'polypeptide(L)'
;MKSVSNIEINLDSVKKGLRIWIDARRPDSLFDADESAQENNEARFQLVEGCYYDYQISNSNYILGDVGENIIQQHRRTPNIGSIAPNIFVGTLTIPVVDKDSSEEICKIELEVQSVKSNYRDDYRDMLEFITEKCTDLLLQANSPVTHHFESDATRNPYTLYQKFAFIKSLIETDEFAEAVHQIVKAPVTRWTETIEEKDIRNARRFSNVNIKEFFKYGKSARLPELHYLKSYGIETLPERITSVCKTDSVDTPENRFIKYTLETFLKFSLEINNRAKEFGYKKLDNESINLVRKLESQLLHAFFKSVSKATTLKLNSPVLQRKEGYREILRAWLMFDLAARLIWTGGDDIYSGSKKDIATLYEYWLFFKLLELFQNIFSIEPKDIAELIKETPDGLNLQIKQGKFTALRGIYDSGNRKLNIRFNYNRSFCGKKKYPDAGSWTTTLRPDYTLSFWPFGISESEAEKQELIVHVHFDAKYKIDSLTSLLEIKDEKELDEEKRDNRLGIYKNADLLKMHAYKDAIRRTGGAYVLYPGNKSINQRGFHEIIPGLGAFAVRPSKSDSGIGELKAFILDIIDHFINRASQREKIAYRTFDIYKNPPESKDAVKEQLPETVNANRDLLPDETYVLIGYYKSVEQYEWIIKNKLYNFRTGSGSGSIVLDKETVSAKYLLLHTADDDSSGDLWKIISRGPKVYSKDDLLKKGYPSPSQQNYLVIQLEKVIDPEFKNVRWDFRKLKNYSSGRASAFPFTATLSELMKNKINY
;
A
#
# COMPACT_ATOMS: atom_id res chain seq x y z
N MET A 1 35.03 4.15 10.00
CA MET A 1 35.33 3.10 8.99
C MET A 1 36.40 3.61 8.04
N LYS A 2 37.41 2.80 7.72
CA LYS A 2 38.49 3.18 6.80
C LYS A 2 38.28 2.45 5.46
N SER A 3 38.19 3.19 4.36
CA SER A 3 38.15 2.55 3.03
C SER A 3 39.53 1.99 2.67
N VAL A 4 39.52 0.79 2.07
CA VAL A 4 40.72 0.05 1.67
C VAL A 4 40.51 -0.51 0.27
N SER A 5 41.57 -0.61 -0.53
CA SER A 5 41.51 -1.18 -1.88
C SER A 5 41.60 -2.71 -1.88
N ASN A 6 42.22 -3.28 -0.85
CA ASN A 6 42.41 -4.71 -0.67
C ASN A 6 42.30 -5.09 0.81
N ILE A 7 41.88 -6.33 1.05
CA ILE A 7 41.78 -6.93 2.38
C ILE A 7 42.43 -8.31 2.35
N GLU A 8 43.13 -8.64 3.43
CA GLU A 8 43.69 -9.95 3.68
C GLU A 8 43.02 -10.59 4.90
N ILE A 9 42.36 -11.72 4.70
CA ILE A 9 41.75 -12.52 5.75
C ILE A 9 42.68 -13.69 6.07
N ASN A 10 43.23 -13.70 7.29
CA ASN A 10 44.09 -14.77 7.75
C ASN A 10 43.27 -15.93 8.34
N LEU A 11 43.43 -17.14 7.79
CA LEU A 11 42.77 -18.38 8.22
C LEU A 11 43.77 -19.39 8.80
N ASP A 12 44.85 -18.92 9.43
CA ASP A 12 45.88 -19.74 10.07
C ASP A 12 45.32 -20.73 11.11
N SER A 13 44.17 -20.42 11.73
CA SER A 13 43.47 -21.32 12.66
C SER A 13 42.90 -22.58 12.01
N VAL A 14 42.70 -22.57 10.69
CA VAL A 14 42.16 -23.69 9.91
C VAL A 14 43.30 -24.51 9.32
N LYS A 15 44.26 -23.84 8.68
CA LYS A 15 45.49 -24.45 8.17
C LYS A 15 46.59 -23.39 8.11
N LYS A 16 47.76 -23.73 8.64
CA LYS A 16 48.92 -22.83 8.70
C LYS A 16 49.26 -22.31 7.29
N GLY A 17 49.20 -20.99 7.09
CA GLY A 17 49.47 -20.31 5.82
C GLY A 17 48.26 -20.12 4.88
N LEU A 18 47.04 -20.46 5.31
CA LEU A 18 45.83 -20.22 4.51
C LEU A 18 45.40 -18.75 4.61
N ARG A 19 45.32 -18.07 3.47
CA ARG A 19 44.97 -16.65 3.35
C ARG A 19 43.98 -16.44 2.23
N ILE A 20 43.12 -15.45 2.38
CA ILE A 20 42.19 -15.00 1.35
C ILE A 20 42.41 -13.53 1.12
N TRP A 21 42.65 -13.17 -0.14
CA TRP A 21 42.72 -11.79 -0.59
C TRP A 21 41.40 -11.42 -1.24
N ILE A 22 40.88 -10.23 -0.93
CA ILE A 22 39.71 -9.64 -1.56
C ILE A 22 40.08 -8.24 -2.03
N ASP A 23 39.97 -8.00 -3.33
CA ASP A 23 40.30 -6.74 -3.99
C ASP A 23 39.02 -6.06 -4.51
N ALA A 24 38.88 -4.77 -4.24
CA ALA A 24 37.74 -3.99 -4.71
C ALA A 24 37.94 -3.54 -6.17
N ARG A 25 36.96 -3.80 -7.05
CA ARG A 25 36.99 -3.26 -8.42
C ARG A 25 36.63 -1.78 -8.50
N ARG A 26 35.93 -1.25 -7.49
CA ARG A 26 35.53 0.14 -7.38
C ARG A 26 36.21 0.79 -6.16
N PRO A 27 36.78 1.99 -6.27
CA PRO A 27 37.24 2.73 -5.10
C PRO A 27 36.07 3.03 -4.16
N ASP A 28 36.35 3.12 -2.85
CA ASP A 28 35.36 3.42 -1.80
C ASP A 28 34.23 2.38 -1.64
N SER A 29 34.42 1.14 -2.09
CA SER A 29 33.41 0.07 -1.93
C SER A 29 33.81 -1.03 -0.94
N LEU A 30 35.02 -0.97 -0.38
CA LEU A 30 35.57 -1.96 0.55
C LEU A 30 36.11 -1.25 1.80
N PHE A 31 35.73 -1.75 2.98
CA PHE A 31 36.04 -1.11 4.26
C PHE A 31 36.60 -2.09 5.27
N ASP A 32 37.59 -1.64 6.03
CA ASP A 32 37.99 -2.27 7.30
C ASP A 32 37.36 -1.46 8.45
N ALA A 33 36.44 -2.11 9.15
CA ALA A 33 35.58 -1.52 10.18
C ALA A 33 35.95 -2.00 11.59
N ASP A 34 37.23 -2.28 11.87
CA ASP A 34 37.72 -2.88 13.14
C ASP A 34 37.10 -2.26 14.40
N GLU A 35 37.05 -0.92 14.51
CA GLU A 35 36.48 -0.23 15.68
C GLU A 35 34.94 -0.20 15.68
N SER A 36 34.30 0.09 14.54
CA SER A 36 32.84 0.26 14.44
C SER A 36 32.06 -1.05 14.30
N ALA A 37 32.71 -2.13 13.86
CA ALA A 37 32.09 -3.44 13.68
C ALA A 37 31.72 -4.06 15.03
N GLN A 38 32.55 -3.83 16.06
CA GLN A 38 32.28 -4.34 17.40
C GLN A 38 31.16 -3.59 18.11
N GLU A 39 30.99 -2.30 17.85
CA GLU A 39 29.87 -1.50 18.35
C GLU A 39 28.52 -1.90 17.71
N ASN A 40 28.53 -2.30 16.43
CA ASN A 40 27.32 -2.62 15.66
C ASN A 40 27.04 -4.15 15.54
N ASN A 41 27.88 -5.00 16.15
CA ASN A 41 27.88 -6.46 15.99
C ASN A 41 27.84 -6.90 14.52
N GLU A 42 28.84 -6.50 13.75
CA GLU A 42 28.96 -6.79 12.33
C GLU A 42 30.28 -7.46 12.01
N ALA A 43 30.38 -8.04 10.81
CA ALA A 43 31.67 -8.49 10.32
C ALA A 43 32.62 -7.30 10.11
N ARG A 44 33.89 -7.50 10.49
CA ARG A 44 34.96 -6.49 10.40
C ARG A 44 35.13 -5.95 8.99
N PHE A 45 35.12 -6.83 8.00
CA PHE A 45 35.32 -6.47 6.60
C PHE A 45 33.98 -6.24 5.93
N GLN A 46 33.80 -5.06 5.36
CA GLN A 46 32.52 -4.62 4.82
C GLN A 46 32.62 -4.32 3.31
N LEU A 47 31.70 -4.88 2.55
CA LEU A 47 31.50 -4.69 1.12
C LEU A 47 30.32 -3.73 0.89
N VAL A 48 30.25 -3.09 -0.26
CA VAL A 48 29.05 -2.36 -0.73
C VAL A 48 28.28 -3.21 -1.75
N GLU A 49 26.95 -3.17 -1.66
CA GLU A 49 26.06 -3.79 -2.64
C GLU A 49 26.23 -3.28 -4.08
N GLY A 50 25.86 -4.08 -5.07
CA GLY A 50 25.96 -3.70 -6.50
C GLY A 50 27.39 -3.51 -7.02
N CYS A 51 28.41 -3.73 -6.19
CA CYS A 51 29.83 -3.69 -6.56
C CYS A 51 30.39 -5.09 -6.76
N TYR A 52 31.56 -5.19 -7.39
CA TYR A 52 32.25 -6.45 -7.66
C TYR A 52 33.61 -6.45 -6.96
N TYR A 53 33.98 -7.60 -6.43
CA TYR A 53 35.24 -7.82 -5.73
C TYR A 53 35.91 -9.06 -6.31
N ASP A 54 37.21 -9.02 -6.52
CA ASP A 54 37.98 -10.19 -6.92
C ASP A 54 38.52 -10.88 -5.67
N TYR A 55 38.48 -12.21 -5.63
CA TYR A 55 39.03 -12.96 -4.52
C TYR A 55 40.05 -14.00 -4.98
N GLN A 56 41.04 -14.27 -4.14
CA GLN A 56 42.00 -15.34 -4.33
C GLN A 56 42.29 -16.05 -3.00
N ILE A 57 42.23 -17.38 -3.02
CA ILE A 57 42.65 -18.23 -1.90
C ILE A 57 44.09 -18.70 -2.14
N SER A 58 44.93 -18.65 -1.09
CA SER A 58 46.37 -18.99 -1.16
C SER A 58 46.66 -20.44 -1.55
N ASN A 59 45.71 -21.35 -1.34
CA ASN A 59 45.84 -22.76 -1.67
C ASN A 59 44.75 -23.20 -2.68
N SER A 60 45.17 -23.87 -3.75
CA SER A 60 44.32 -24.30 -4.86
C SER A 60 43.31 -25.40 -4.52
N ASN A 61 43.47 -26.05 -3.36
CA ASN A 61 42.58 -27.12 -2.92
C ASN A 61 41.31 -26.59 -2.24
N TYR A 62 41.23 -25.28 -1.96
CA TYR A 62 40.06 -24.67 -1.33
C TYR A 62 39.32 -23.75 -2.29
N ILE A 63 38.00 -23.71 -2.13
CA ILE A 63 37.09 -22.86 -2.89
C ILE A 63 36.10 -22.18 -1.96
N LEU A 64 35.57 -21.03 -2.36
CA LEU A 64 34.40 -20.44 -1.71
C LEU A 64 33.15 -21.19 -2.20
N GLY A 65 32.37 -21.73 -1.27
CA GLY A 65 31.13 -22.44 -1.57
C GLY A 65 30.03 -21.50 -2.07
N ASP A 66 28.98 -22.10 -2.63
CA ASP A 66 27.84 -21.35 -3.14
C ASP A 66 26.97 -20.84 -1.98
N VAL A 67 26.65 -19.54 -2.01
CA VAL A 67 25.78 -18.86 -1.04
C VAL A 67 24.43 -18.52 -1.67
N GLY A 68 24.20 -18.91 -2.93
CA GLY A 68 23.00 -18.60 -3.71
C GLY A 68 23.12 -17.30 -4.50
N GLU A 69 22.15 -17.07 -5.39
CA GLU A 69 21.99 -15.84 -6.19
C GLU A 69 23.22 -15.41 -7.01
N ASN A 70 24.09 -16.37 -7.34
CA ASN A 70 25.31 -16.16 -8.12
C ASN A 70 26.24 -15.10 -7.48
N ILE A 71 26.26 -15.06 -6.14
CA ILE A 71 27.09 -14.14 -5.35
C ILE A 71 28.57 -14.50 -5.49
N ILE A 72 28.90 -15.80 -5.47
CA ILE A 72 30.27 -16.28 -5.68
C ILE A 72 30.39 -16.79 -7.11
N GLN A 73 31.24 -16.16 -7.90
CA GLN A 73 31.46 -16.50 -9.30
C GLN A 73 32.89 -17.02 -9.48
N GLN A 74 33.03 -18.34 -9.43
CA GLN A 74 34.32 -19.01 -9.56
C GLN A 74 34.87 -18.94 -10.99
N HIS A 75 36.18 -18.80 -11.13
CA HIS A 75 36.82 -18.84 -12.44
C HIS A 75 36.87 -20.27 -13.00
N ARG A 76 36.41 -20.48 -14.24
CA ARG A 76 36.23 -21.81 -14.86
C ARG A 76 37.46 -22.72 -14.89
N ARG A 77 38.68 -22.14 -14.90
CA ARG A 77 39.95 -22.89 -14.97
C ARG A 77 40.68 -23.00 -13.63
N THR A 78 40.45 -22.06 -12.71
CA THR A 78 41.21 -21.90 -11.46
C THR A 78 40.24 -21.53 -10.35
N PRO A 79 39.57 -22.51 -9.74
CA PRO A 79 38.39 -22.28 -8.89
C PRO A 79 38.72 -21.62 -7.53
N ASN A 80 40.00 -21.57 -7.15
CA ASN A 80 40.49 -20.82 -6.00
C ASN A 80 40.55 -19.30 -6.23
N ILE A 81 40.23 -18.85 -7.45
CA ILE A 81 40.10 -17.45 -7.85
C ILE A 81 38.68 -17.24 -8.39
N GLY A 82 38.09 -16.09 -8.11
CA GLY A 82 36.80 -15.72 -8.66
C GLY A 82 36.42 -14.28 -8.32
N SER A 83 35.15 -13.96 -8.51
CA SER A 83 34.59 -12.68 -8.07
C SER A 83 33.44 -12.86 -7.10
N ILE A 84 33.41 -12.03 -6.07
CA ILE A 84 32.28 -11.84 -5.16
C ILE A 84 31.44 -10.70 -5.74
N ALA A 85 30.20 -11.00 -6.07
CA ALA A 85 29.21 -10.05 -6.55
C ALA A 85 28.03 -10.08 -5.58
N PRO A 86 28.05 -9.26 -4.50
CA PRO A 86 26.94 -9.22 -3.57
C PRO A 86 25.62 -8.90 -4.26
N ASN A 87 25.61 -8.26 -5.44
CA ASN A 87 24.40 -7.94 -6.19
C ASN A 87 23.38 -7.23 -5.29
N ILE A 88 22.21 -7.85 -5.13
CA ILE A 88 21.22 -7.55 -4.15
C ILE A 88 21.37 -8.44 -2.89
N PHE A 89 22.54 -8.54 -2.24
CA PHE A 89 22.77 -9.03 -0.85
C PHE A 89 23.24 -7.92 0.15
N VAL A 90 22.61 -7.70 1.34
CA VAL A 90 22.93 -6.65 2.37
C VAL A 90 22.68 -7.28 3.73
N GLY A 91 23.57 -7.03 4.67
CA GLY A 91 23.67 -7.75 5.93
C GLY A 91 24.91 -8.64 5.97
N THR A 92 25.00 -9.51 6.98
CA THR A 92 26.16 -10.39 7.16
C THR A 92 26.11 -11.57 6.18
N LEU A 93 27.01 -11.57 5.20
CA LEU A 93 27.23 -12.62 4.22
C LEU A 93 28.16 -13.67 4.81
N THR A 94 27.63 -14.85 5.12
CA THR A 94 28.41 -15.98 5.58
C THR A 94 28.78 -16.89 4.41
N ILE A 95 30.06 -16.91 4.04
CA ILE A 95 30.60 -17.68 2.91
C ILE A 95 31.32 -18.93 3.46
N PRO A 96 30.89 -20.15 3.13
CA PRO A 96 31.61 -21.36 3.49
C PRO A 96 32.88 -21.52 2.66
N VAL A 97 33.96 -21.97 3.27
CA VAL A 97 35.19 -22.41 2.60
C VAL A 97 35.17 -23.93 2.55
N VAL A 98 35.23 -24.47 1.34
CA VAL A 98 35.01 -25.89 1.06
C VAL A 98 36.30 -26.50 0.49
N ASP A 99 36.62 -27.72 0.91
CA ASP A 99 37.68 -28.51 0.27
C ASP A 99 37.19 -29.06 -1.08
N LYS A 100 37.99 -28.87 -2.13
CA LYS A 100 37.63 -29.29 -3.49
C LYS A 100 37.50 -30.81 -3.63
N ASP A 101 38.27 -31.58 -2.86
CA ASP A 101 38.34 -33.03 -3.02
C ASP A 101 37.29 -33.77 -2.17
N SER A 102 37.02 -33.29 -0.95
CA SER A 102 36.01 -33.90 -0.05
C SER A 102 34.64 -33.24 -0.12
N SER A 103 34.51 -32.04 -0.71
CA SER A 103 33.31 -31.20 -0.64
C SER A 103 32.83 -30.92 0.79
N GLU A 104 33.70 -31.10 1.79
CA GLU A 104 33.39 -30.80 3.18
C GLU A 104 33.66 -29.33 3.49
N GLU A 105 32.77 -28.75 4.28
CA GLU A 105 32.89 -27.39 4.78
C GLU A 105 33.89 -27.34 5.93
N ILE A 106 34.93 -26.52 5.78
CA ILE A 106 36.04 -26.46 6.73
C ILE A 106 35.87 -25.28 7.70
N CYS A 107 35.41 -24.14 7.18
CA CYS A 107 35.15 -22.94 7.97
C CYS A 107 34.20 -22.00 7.24
N LYS A 108 33.72 -20.97 7.96
CA LYS A 108 32.86 -19.90 7.43
C LYS A 108 33.57 -18.56 7.56
N ILE A 109 33.46 -17.72 6.54
CA ILE A 109 33.91 -16.33 6.53
C ILE A 109 32.67 -15.46 6.61
N GLU A 110 32.70 -14.43 7.44
CA GLU A 110 31.63 -13.45 7.54
C GLU A 110 32.10 -12.13 6.92
N LEU A 111 31.34 -11.60 5.96
CA LEU A 111 31.54 -10.30 5.34
C LEU A 111 30.28 -9.47 5.49
N GLU A 112 30.36 -8.22 5.92
CA GLU A 112 29.16 -7.38 6.04
C GLU A 112 28.90 -6.68 4.71
N VAL A 113 27.70 -6.75 4.16
CA VAL A 113 27.39 -6.00 2.93
C VAL A 113 26.50 -4.80 3.26
N GLN A 114 27.05 -3.61 3.05
CA GLN A 114 26.38 -2.33 3.24
C GLN A 114 25.47 -1.99 2.05
N SER A 115 24.36 -1.31 2.35
CA SER A 115 23.55 -0.67 1.32
C SER A 115 24.25 0.60 0.84
N VAL A 116 24.05 0.97 -0.44
CA VAL A 116 24.48 2.27 -0.97
C VAL A 116 23.79 3.43 -0.22
N LYS A 117 22.65 3.17 0.43
CA LYS A 117 21.96 4.13 1.29
C LYS A 117 22.61 4.14 2.68
N SER A 118 23.24 5.25 3.02
CA SER A 118 24.01 5.46 4.26
C SER A 118 23.22 5.30 5.59
N ASN A 119 21.88 5.18 5.56
CA ASN A 119 21.01 5.09 6.74
C ASN A 119 20.17 3.80 6.83
N TYR A 120 20.49 2.75 6.06
CA TYR A 120 19.68 1.52 6.01
C TYR A 120 19.37 0.89 7.39
N ARG A 121 20.32 0.97 8.34
CA ARG A 121 20.15 0.39 9.69
C ARG A 121 19.08 1.10 10.50
N ASP A 122 19.09 2.43 10.44
CA ASP A 122 18.09 3.25 11.13
C ASP A 122 16.72 3.09 10.46
N ASP A 123 16.66 3.08 9.13
CA ASP A 123 15.43 2.80 8.37
C ASP A 123 14.82 1.45 8.77
N TYR A 124 15.62 0.40 8.87
CA TYR A 124 15.16 -0.94 9.25
C TYR A 124 14.58 -0.97 10.67
N ARG A 125 15.29 -0.37 11.64
CA ARG A 125 14.83 -0.29 13.04
C ARG A 125 13.54 0.54 13.14
N ASP A 126 13.49 1.70 12.50
CA ASP A 126 12.34 2.60 12.53
C ASP A 126 11.10 1.96 11.89
N MET A 127 11.27 1.22 10.79
CA MET A 127 10.17 0.48 10.15
C MET A 127 9.61 -0.60 11.08
N LEU A 128 10.48 -1.38 11.73
CA LEU A 128 10.07 -2.43 12.65
C LEU A 128 9.34 -1.86 13.88
N GLU A 129 9.88 -0.78 14.46
CA GLU A 129 9.27 -0.11 15.62
C GLU A 129 7.88 0.44 15.26
N PHE A 130 7.74 1.08 14.10
CA PHE A 130 6.46 1.62 13.65
C PHE A 130 5.41 0.52 13.38
N ILE A 131 5.79 -0.55 12.67
CA ILE A 131 4.86 -1.66 12.40
C ILE A 131 4.41 -2.31 13.71
N THR A 132 5.36 -2.49 14.63
CA THR A 132 5.14 -3.00 15.99
C THR A 132 4.11 -2.17 16.75
N GLU A 133 4.30 -0.85 16.78
CA GLU A 133 3.38 0.08 17.44
C GLU A 133 1.97 -0.05 16.87
N LYS A 134 1.83 -0.02 15.53
CA LYS A 134 0.53 -0.11 14.87
C LYS A 134 -0.15 -1.46 15.08
N CYS A 135 0.58 -2.58 15.04
CA CYS A 135 -0.01 -3.89 15.33
C CYS A 135 -0.53 -3.96 16.77
N THR A 136 0.18 -3.33 17.71
CA THR A 136 -0.26 -3.24 19.10
C THR A 136 -1.55 -2.43 19.22
N ASP A 137 -1.62 -1.26 18.59
CA ASP A 137 -2.83 -0.41 18.62
C ASP A 137 -4.04 -1.15 18.03
N LEU A 138 -3.84 -1.87 16.93
CA LEU A 138 -4.88 -2.71 16.31
C LEU A 138 -5.39 -3.80 17.25
N LEU A 139 -4.48 -4.47 17.97
CA LEU A 139 -4.84 -5.52 18.94
C LEU A 139 -5.58 -4.97 20.15
N LEU A 140 -5.16 -3.81 20.66
CA LEU A 140 -5.83 -3.13 21.77
C LEU A 140 -7.25 -2.69 21.37
N GLN A 141 -7.45 -2.26 20.12
CA GLN A 141 -8.77 -1.90 19.59
C GLN A 141 -9.69 -3.10 19.37
N ALA A 142 -9.13 -4.30 19.11
CA ALA A 142 -9.90 -5.50 18.77
C ALA A 142 -10.68 -6.12 19.95
N ASN A 143 -10.62 -5.55 21.17
CA ASN A 143 -11.34 -6.05 22.36
C ASN A 143 -11.20 -7.57 22.60
N SER A 144 -10.04 -8.16 22.26
CA SER A 144 -9.81 -9.59 22.52
C SER A 144 -9.67 -9.80 24.03
N PRO A 145 -10.47 -10.69 24.67
CA PRO A 145 -10.41 -10.92 26.11
C PRO A 145 -9.01 -11.40 26.51
N VAL A 146 -8.36 -10.65 27.41
CA VAL A 146 -7.01 -10.89 27.98
C VAL A 146 -6.95 -12.16 28.86
N THR A 147 -7.83 -13.13 28.67
CA THR A 147 -7.97 -14.31 29.53
C THR A 147 -7.83 -15.60 28.73
N HIS A 148 -6.65 -15.85 28.19
CA HIS A 148 -6.25 -17.21 27.82
C HIS A 148 -4.81 -17.45 28.28
N HIS A 149 -4.67 -18.37 29.24
CA HIS A 149 -3.42 -19.00 29.63
C HIS A 149 -3.12 -20.06 28.59
N PHE A 150 -2.03 -19.95 27.82
CA PHE A 150 -1.47 -21.14 27.20
C PHE A 150 0.05 -21.02 27.11
N GLU A 151 0.69 -22.14 27.46
CA GLU A 151 2.12 -22.35 27.47
C GLU A 151 2.68 -22.10 26.07
N SER A 152 3.77 -21.33 26.01
CA SER A 152 4.55 -21.17 24.79
C SER A 152 5.04 -22.53 24.34
N ASP A 153 4.51 -23.04 23.23
CA ASP A 153 4.94 -24.32 22.67
C ASP A 153 6.39 -24.17 22.19
N ALA A 154 7.32 -24.66 23.02
CA ALA A 154 8.75 -24.36 22.96
C ALA A 154 9.53 -25.19 21.92
N THR A 155 8.83 -25.76 20.93
CA THR A 155 9.38 -26.75 19.98
C THR A 155 9.60 -26.21 18.55
N ARG A 156 9.50 -24.90 18.29
CA ARG A 156 9.63 -24.34 16.92
C ARG A 156 10.69 -23.25 16.73
N ASN A 157 11.31 -23.34 15.55
CA ASN A 157 12.21 -22.47 14.77
C ASN A 157 13.00 -21.33 15.47
N PRO A 158 14.36 -21.35 15.48
CA PRO A 158 15.24 -20.29 16.03
C PRO A 158 14.98 -18.87 15.50
N TYR A 159 14.38 -18.71 14.32
CA TYR A 159 14.17 -17.41 13.66
C TYR A 159 13.07 -16.56 14.31
N THR A 160 12.02 -17.19 14.86
CA THR A 160 11.00 -16.47 15.65
C THR A 160 11.54 -16.01 17.01
N LEU A 161 12.59 -16.64 17.53
CA LEU A 161 13.24 -16.23 18.78
C LEU A 161 14.01 -14.91 18.63
N TYR A 162 14.73 -14.71 17.52
CA TYR A 162 15.42 -13.44 17.27
C TYR A 162 14.43 -12.29 17.04
N GLN A 163 13.35 -12.51 16.29
CA GLN A 163 12.29 -11.52 16.10
C GLN A 163 11.73 -11.02 17.44
N LYS A 164 11.38 -11.97 18.30
CA LYS A 164 10.89 -11.68 19.65
C LYS A 164 11.96 -10.92 20.44
N PHE A 165 13.22 -11.32 20.34
CA PHE A 165 14.32 -10.63 21.00
C PHE A 165 14.48 -9.18 20.53
N ALA A 166 14.50 -8.93 19.22
CA ALA A 166 14.68 -7.61 18.64
C ALA A 166 13.53 -6.65 19.01
N PHE A 167 12.30 -7.17 19.03
CA PHE A 167 11.11 -6.45 19.50
C PHE A 167 11.21 -6.08 20.98
N ILE A 168 11.69 -7.01 21.80
CA ILE A 168 11.80 -6.79 23.24
C ILE A 168 12.95 -5.83 23.54
N LYS A 169 14.04 -5.94 22.79
CA LYS A 169 15.12 -4.97 22.81
C LYS A 169 14.62 -3.58 22.45
N SER A 170 13.82 -3.41 21.40
CA SER A 170 13.30 -2.10 21.03
C SER A 170 12.37 -1.51 22.09
N LEU A 171 11.57 -2.32 22.78
CA LEU A 171 10.74 -1.84 23.90
C LEU A 171 11.57 -1.44 25.12
N ILE A 172 12.53 -2.28 25.52
CA ILE A 172 13.32 -2.09 26.76
C ILE A 172 14.38 -1.01 26.61
N GLU A 173 14.94 -0.83 25.41
CA GLU A 173 15.96 0.19 25.13
C GLU A 173 15.39 1.58 24.84
N THR A 174 14.06 1.78 24.95
CA THR A 174 13.49 3.13 24.89
C THR A 174 13.87 3.95 26.13
N ASP A 175 14.16 5.24 25.92
CA ASP A 175 14.42 6.18 27.02
C ASP A 175 13.19 6.30 27.94
N GLU A 176 11.97 6.22 27.38
CA GLU A 176 10.71 6.22 28.12
C GLU A 176 10.64 5.07 29.14
N PHE A 177 11.07 3.85 28.77
CA PHE A 177 11.05 2.70 29.67
C PHE A 177 12.04 2.87 30.82
N ALA A 178 13.26 3.34 30.52
CA ALA A 178 14.28 3.59 31.53
C ALA A 178 13.86 4.69 32.52
N GLU A 179 13.28 5.78 32.01
CA GLU A 179 12.72 6.85 32.84
C GLU A 179 11.56 6.37 33.70
N ALA A 180 10.66 5.55 33.15
CA ALA A 180 9.53 4.99 33.90
C ALA A 180 9.99 4.14 35.09
N VAL A 181 10.96 3.25 34.89
CA VAL A 181 11.54 2.46 36.00
C VAL A 181 12.18 3.36 37.04
N HIS A 182 12.94 4.38 36.61
CA HIS A 182 13.60 5.31 37.51
C HIS A 182 12.61 6.14 38.33
N GLN A 183 11.51 6.60 37.73
CA GLN A 183 10.44 7.33 38.42
C GLN A 183 9.79 6.48 39.52
N ILE A 184 9.54 5.19 39.27
CA ILE A 184 8.96 4.28 40.25
C ILE A 184 9.91 4.03 41.42
N VAL A 185 11.21 3.85 41.15
CA VAL A 185 12.22 3.68 42.20
C VAL A 185 12.35 4.93 43.06
N LYS A 186 12.24 6.13 42.46
CA LYS A 186 12.33 7.41 43.18
C LYS A 186 11.08 7.72 44.01
N ALA A 187 9.89 7.38 43.52
CA ALA A 187 8.61 7.72 44.16
C ALA A 187 7.59 6.55 44.12
N PRO A 188 7.90 5.43 44.82
CA PRO A 188 7.06 4.25 44.78
C PRO A 188 5.73 4.46 45.49
N VAL A 189 4.69 3.76 45.03
CA VAL A 189 3.42 3.70 45.77
C VAL A 189 3.62 2.89 47.05
N THR A 190 3.32 3.51 48.18
CA THR A 190 3.35 2.88 49.50
C THR A 190 1.95 2.54 49.98
N ARG A 191 1.88 1.57 50.87
CA ARG A 191 0.68 1.22 51.63
C ARG A 191 1.05 1.10 53.10
N TRP A 192 0.16 1.58 53.96
CA TRP A 192 0.27 1.35 55.39
C TRP A 192 0.23 -0.14 55.73
N THR A 193 1.28 -0.61 56.38
CA THR A 193 1.31 -1.93 57.00
C THR A 193 1.44 -1.80 58.50
N GLU A 194 0.78 -2.71 59.19
CA GLU A 194 0.78 -2.78 60.64
C GLU A 194 1.84 -3.79 61.08
N THR A 195 2.90 -3.30 61.71
CA THR A 195 3.93 -4.13 62.32
C THR A 195 3.70 -4.15 63.82
N ILE A 196 3.68 -5.35 64.40
CA ILE A 196 3.56 -5.53 65.86
C ILE A 196 4.95 -5.28 66.45
N GLU A 197 5.06 -4.23 67.27
CA GLU A 197 6.26 -3.93 68.05
C GLU A 197 5.95 -4.16 69.54
N GLU A 198 6.92 -4.65 70.31
CA GLU A 198 6.83 -4.59 71.76
C GLU A 198 7.30 -3.23 72.25
N LYS A 199 6.41 -2.48 72.87
CA LYS A 199 6.72 -1.15 73.41
C LYS A 199 6.59 -1.16 74.93
N ASP A 200 7.43 -0.37 75.60
CA ASP A 200 7.26 -0.11 77.04
C ASP A 200 5.86 0.42 77.31
N ILE A 201 5.17 -0.15 78.29
CA ILE A 201 3.79 0.18 78.64
C ILE A 201 3.60 1.68 78.93
N ARG A 202 4.63 2.35 79.44
CA ARG A 202 4.62 3.80 79.75
C ARG A 202 4.59 4.66 78.50
N ASN A 203 5.08 4.15 77.37
CA ASN A 203 5.13 4.85 76.10
C ASN A 203 3.92 4.56 75.20
N ALA A 204 2.95 3.78 75.68
CA ALA A 204 1.71 3.48 74.97
C ALA A 204 0.65 4.55 75.24
N ARG A 205 0.14 5.21 74.19
CA ARG A 205 -0.84 6.30 74.33
C ARG A 205 -2.29 5.80 74.46
N ARG A 206 -2.62 4.65 73.86
CA ARG A 206 -3.96 4.06 73.86
C ARG A 206 -3.84 2.54 73.92
N PHE A 207 -4.65 1.89 74.74
CA PHE A 207 -4.68 0.43 74.89
C PHE A 207 -5.82 -0.15 74.04
N SER A 208 -5.52 -1.22 73.29
CA SER A 208 -6.54 -2.00 72.58
C SER A 208 -7.12 -3.11 73.48
N ASN A 209 -8.24 -3.72 73.09
CA ASN A 209 -8.76 -4.91 73.79
C ASN A 209 -7.77 -6.08 73.84
N VAL A 210 -6.83 -6.17 72.88
CA VAL A 210 -5.75 -7.17 72.90
C VAL A 210 -4.76 -6.85 74.01
N ASN A 211 -4.38 -5.58 74.15
CA ASN A 211 -3.44 -5.10 75.17
C ASN A 211 -4.02 -5.24 76.59
N ILE A 212 -5.34 -5.06 76.75
CA ILE A 212 -6.02 -5.29 78.04
C ILE A 212 -5.95 -6.77 78.43
N LYS A 213 -6.09 -7.70 77.47
CA LYS A 213 -5.92 -9.13 77.72
C LYS A 213 -4.46 -9.49 78.06
N GLU A 214 -3.48 -8.73 77.57
CA GLU A 214 -2.07 -8.91 77.92
C GLU A 214 -1.76 -8.52 79.37
N PHE A 215 -2.55 -7.65 80.00
CA PHE A 215 -2.40 -7.33 81.43
C PHE A 215 -2.63 -8.55 82.33
N PHE A 216 -3.43 -9.52 81.87
CA PHE A 216 -3.76 -10.73 82.61
C PHE A 216 -2.92 -11.94 82.20
N LYS A 217 -1.99 -11.79 81.23
CA LYS A 217 -1.06 -12.86 80.84
C LYS A 217 0.15 -12.86 81.77
N TYR A 218 0.56 -14.05 82.22
CA TYR A 218 1.78 -14.23 83.00
C TYR A 218 3.02 -13.95 82.14
N GLY A 219 3.74 -12.87 82.44
CA GLY A 219 4.97 -12.44 81.76
C GLY A 219 5.88 -11.62 82.69
N LYS A 220 6.90 -10.95 82.14
CA LYS A 220 7.72 -9.99 82.90
C LYS A 220 6.88 -8.77 83.27
N SER A 221 6.41 -8.76 84.51
CA SER A 221 5.56 -7.70 85.06
C SER A 221 6.29 -6.96 86.18
N ALA A 222 6.24 -5.64 86.15
CA ALA A 222 6.75 -4.79 87.21
C ALA A 222 5.66 -4.59 88.29
N ARG A 223 6.06 -4.64 89.56
CA ARG A 223 5.18 -4.29 90.68
C ARG A 223 4.95 -2.79 90.70
N LEU A 224 3.70 -2.39 90.90
CA LEU A 224 3.35 -0.98 91.02
C LEU A 224 3.79 -0.42 92.39
N PRO A 225 4.29 0.83 92.46
CA PRO A 225 4.57 1.52 93.72
C PRO A 225 3.35 1.57 94.65
N GLU A 226 3.55 1.60 95.97
CA GLU A 226 2.45 1.52 96.93
C GLU A 226 1.43 2.67 96.85
N LEU A 227 1.87 3.86 96.43
CA LEU A 227 1.04 5.06 96.27
C LEU A 227 0.38 5.16 94.88
N HIS A 228 0.48 4.14 94.02
CA HIS A 228 0.00 4.22 92.64
C HIS A 228 -1.53 4.05 92.57
N TYR A 229 -2.22 4.97 91.87
CA TYR A 229 -3.69 5.01 91.76
C TYR A 229 -4.33 3.70 91.27
N LEU A 230 -3.68 2.95 90.37
CA LEU A 230 -4.21 1.67 89.90
C LEU A 230 -4.24 0.57 90.97
N LYS A 231 -3.45 0.70 92.04
CA LYS A 231 -3.41 -0.26 93.14
C LYS A 231 -4.67 -0.18 94.01
N SER A 232 -5.31 0.99 94.11
CA SER A 232 -6.61 1.14 94.79
C SER A 232 -7.77 0.46 94.04
N TYR A 233 -7.55 0.07 92.78
CA TYR A 233 -8.49 -0.69 91.95
C TYR A 233 -8.13 -2.18 91.85
N GLY A 234 -7.19 -2.68 92.66
CA GLY A 234 -6.84 -4.11 92.73
C GLY A 234 -5.83 -4.60 91.69
N ILE A 235 -5.14 -3.69 90.98
CA ILE A 235 -4.07 -4.05 90.03
C ILE A 235 -2.72 -3.96 90.75
N GLU A 236 -2.09 -5.11 91.00
CA GLU A 236 -0.81 -5.18 91.73
C GLU A 236 0.42 -5.16 90.83
N THR A 237 0.29 -5.66 89.60
CA THR A 237 1.39 -5.78 88.63
C THR A 237 0.93 -5.35 87.24
N LEU A 238 1.85 -4.77 86.46
CA LEU A 238 1.63 -4.45 85.05
C LEU A 238 2.77 -5.03 84.20
N PRO A 239 2.50 -5.47 82.97
CA PRO A 239 3.56 -5.92 82.07
C PRO A 239 4.50 -4.76 81.72
N GLU A 240 5.81 -5.02 81.69
CA GLU A 240 6.81 -3.98 81.35
C GLU A 240 6.71 -3.55 79.89
N ARG A 241 6.39 -4.50 79.00
CA ARG A 241 6.17 -4.26 77.57
C ARG A 241 4.83 -4.83 77.15
N ILE A 242 4.17 -4.12 76.24
CA ILE A 242 2.91 -4.55 75.62
C ILE A 242 3.04 -4.51 74.11
N THR A 243 2.24 -5.32 73.43
CA THR A 243 2.19 -5.25 71.97
C THR A 243 1.53 -3.95 71.54
N SER A 244 2.20 -3.25 70.63
CA SER A 244 1.69 -2.03 70.00
C SER A 244 1.74 -2.19 68.49
N VAL A 245 0.68 -1.74 67.84
CA VAL A 245 0.60 -1.75 66.38
C VAL A 245 1.20 -0.44 65.87
N CYS A 246 2.40 -0.53 65.28
CA CYS A 246 3.02 0.59 64.60
C CYS A 246 2.64 0.55 63.11
N LYS A 247 2.18 1.68 62.57
CA LYS A 247 1.90 1.82 61.15
C LYS A 247 3.17 2.32 60.46
N THR A 248 3.72 1.49 59.59
CA THR A 248 4.88 1.83 58.75
C THR A 248 4.46 1.86 57.29
N ASP A 249 5.08 2.75 56.51
CA ASP A 249 4.91 2.77 55.07
C ASP A 249 5.67 1.59 54.47
N SER A 250 4.94 0.66 53.87
CA SER A 250 5.52 -0.43 53.10
C SER A 250 5.40 -0.14 51.62
N VAL A 251 6.51 -0.36 50.91
CA VAL A 251 6.56 -0.33 49.44
C VAL A 251 6.04 -1.64 48.82
N ASP A 252 5.68 -2.65 49.62
CA ASP A 252 5.23 -3.94 49.13
C ASP A 252 3.75 -3.93 48.74
N THR A 253 3.45 -3.22 47.64
CA THR A 253 2.11 -3.08 47.07
C THR A 253 1.89 -4.03 45.90
N PRO A 254 0.64 -4.47 45.60
CA PRO A 254 0.35 -5.29 44.43
C PRO A 254 0.89 -4.71 43.12
N GLU A 255 0.89 -3.39 42.99
CA GLU A 255 1.41 -2.66 41.84
C GLU A 255 2.93 -2.76 41.75
N ASN A 256 3.67 -2.55 42.85
CA ASN A 256 5.13 -2.70 42.85
C ASN A 256 5.55 -4.15 42.62
N ARG A 257 4.78 -5.12 43.16
CA ARG A 257 4.98 -6.55 42.88
C ARG A 257 4.78 -6.87 41.40
N PHE A 258 3.81 -6.22 40.74
CA PHE A 258 3.61 -6.34 39.30
C PHE A 258 4.82 -5.82 38.51
N ILE A 259 5.34 -4.64 38.84
CA ILE A 259 6.54 -4.10 38.16
C ILE A 259 7.74 -5.04 38.31
N LYS A 260 7.97 -5.56 39.52
CA LYS A 260 9.01 -6.57 39.77
C LYS A 260 8.80 -7.81 38.91
N TYR A 261 7.57 -8.33 38.86
CA TYR A 261 7.21 -9.49 38.05
C TYR A 261 7.45 -9.24 36.55
N THR A 262 7.10 -8.07 36.03
CA THR A 262 7.35 -7.69 34.63
C THR A 262 8.84 -7.74 34.29
N LEU A 263 9.68 -7.10 35.11
CA LEU A 263 11.13 -7.10 34.91
C LEU A 263 11.74 -8.51 35.03
N GLU A 264 11.29 -9.31 36.00
CA GLU A 264 11.69 -10.72 36.13
C GLU A 264 11.28 -11.55 34.90
N THR A 265 10.12 -11.26 34.31
CA THR A 265 9.63 -11.94 33.10
C THR A 265 10.51 -11.60 31.90
N PHE A 266 10.85 -10.32 31.71
CA PHE A 266 11.75 -9.89 30.63
C PHE A 266 13.15 -10.48 30.79
N LEU A 267 13.66 -10.54 32.03
CA LEU A 267 14.94 -11.15 32.34
C LEU A 267 14.93 -12.65 32.01
N LYS A 268 13.93 -13.39 32.49
CA LYS A 268 13.80 -14.84 32.23
C LYS A 268 13.77 -15.14 30.74
N PHE A 269 12.99 -14.38 29.98
CA PHE A 269 12.88 -14.52 28.53
C PHE A 269 14.21 -14.23 27.82
N SER A 270 14.91 -13.16 28.23
CA SER A 270 16.21 -12.79 27.65
C SER A 270 17.30 -13.83 27.94
N LEU A 271 17.28 -14.44 29.12
CA LEU A 271 18.15 -15.58 29.47
C LEU A 271 17.84 -16.82 28.63
N GLU A 272 16.57 -17.11 28.39
CA GLU A 272 16.14 -18.24 27.55
C GLU A 272 16.64 -18.08 26.11
N ILE A 273 16.59 -16.85 25.58
CA ILE A 273 17.16 -16.52 24.27
C ILE A 273 18.68 -16.64 24.27
N ASN A 274 19.36 -16.13 25.30
CA ASN A 274 20.82 -16.23 25.40
C ASN A 274 21.30 -17.69 25.39
N ASN A 275 20.62 -18.56 26.14
CA ASN A 275 20.92 -19.99 26.17
C ASN A 275 20.76 -20.63 24.79
N ARG A 276 19.65 -20.35 24.10
CA ARG A 276 19.44 -20.84 22.73
C ARG A 276 20.45 -20.25 21.74
N ALA A 277 20.80 -18.98 21.86
CA ALA A 277 21.81 -18.35 21.01
C ALA A 277 23.17 -19.06 21.13
N LYS A 278 23.54 -19.48 22.34
CA LYS A 278 24.74 -20.30 22.59
C LYS A 278 24.62 -21.71 22.03
N GLU A 279 23.48 -22.37 22.18
CA GLU A 279 23.21 -23.70 21.62
C GLU A 279 23.33 -23.72 20.09
N PHE A 280 22.85 -22.67 19.41
CA PHE A 280 22.88 -22.56 17.95
C PHE A 280 24.10 -21.80 17.39
N GLY A 281 25.00 -21.28 18.23
CA GLY A 281 26.23 -20.61 17.81
C GLY A 281 26.08 -19.19 17.25
N TYR A 282 24.97 -18.50 17.51
CA TYR A 282 24.71 -17.14 17.02
C TYR A 282 25.38 -16.06 17.90
N LYS A 283 26.63 -15.70 17.59
CA LYS A 283 27.43 -14.73 18.38
C LYS A 283 26.76 -13.35 18.57
N LYS A 284 26.08 -12.82 17.54
CA LYS A 284 25.41 -11.52 17.61
C LYS A 284 24.27 -11.51 18.63
N LEU A 285 23.39 -12.51 18.54
CA LEU A 285 22.26 -12.66 19.46
C LEU A 285 22.75 -12.93 20.90
N ASP A 286 23.83 -13.69 21.07
CA ASP A 286 24.45 -13.93 22.38
C ASP A 286 24.94 -12.62 23.04
N ASN A 287 25.71 -11.81 22.30
CA ASN A 287 26.23 -10.53 22.80
C ASN A 287 25.12 -9.50 23.09
N GLU A 288 24.10 -9.41 22.23
CA GLU A 288 23.02 -8.46 22.46
C GLU A 288 22.13 -8.88 23.63
N SER A 289 21.79 -10.18 23.71
CA SER A 289 20.98 -10.70 24.81
C SER A 289 21.70 -10.58 26.15
N ILE A 290 23.02 -10.81 26.22
CA ILE A 290 23.75 -10.66 27.48
C ILE A 290 23.84 -9.21 27.95
N ASN A 291 23.93 -8.24 27.02
CA ASN A 291 23.91 -6.82 27.37
C ASN A 291 22.55 -6.40 27.94
N LEU A 292 21.46 -6.89 27.34
CA LEU A 292 20.11 -6.61 27.82
C LEU A 292 19.84 -7.29 29.18
N VAL A 293 20.32 -8.53 29.36
CA VAL A 293 20.30 -9.24 30.65
C VAL A 293 21.02 -8.42 31.73
N ARG A 294 22.23 -7.93 31.47
CA ARG A 294 22.99 -7.10 32.42
C ARG A 294 22.25 -5.81 32.80
N LYS A 295 21.61 -5.15 31.84
CA LYS A 295 20.80 -3.93 32.10
C LYS A 295 19.62 -4.25 33.03
N LEU A 296 18.86 -5.32 32.75
CA LEU A 296 17.71 -5.73 33.56
C LEU A 296 18.13 -6.20 34.97
N GLU A 297 19.22 -6.95 35.09
CA GLU A 297 19.79 -7.36 36.39
C GLU A 297 20.19 -6.15 37.23
N SER A 298 20.86 -5.16 36.62
CA SER A 298 21.21 -3.90 37.28
C SER A 298 19.99 -3.19 37.84
N GLN A 299 18.87 -3.17 37.11
CA GLN A 299 17.62 -2.55 37.59
C GLN A 299 17.01 -3.34 38.76
N LEU A 300 16.97 -4.67 38.68
CA LEU A 300 16.42 -5.54 39.73
C LEU A 300 17.28 -5.56 41.01
N LEU A 301 18.56 -5.21 40.93
CA LEU A 301 19.47 -5.13 42.08
C LEU A 301 19.20 -3.94 43.01
N HIS A 302 18.41 -2.95 42.59
CA HIS A 302 18.05 -1.80 43.42
C HIS A 302 17.38 -2.22 44.75
N ALA A 303 17.71 -1.52 45.85
CA ALA A 303 17.20 -1.81 47.19
C ALA A 303 15.66 -1.82 47.26
N PHE A 304 15.01 -1.01 46.43
CA PHE A 304 13.56 -1.01 46.24
C PHE A 304 13.00 -2.40 45.91
N PHE A 305 13.49 -3.05 44.86
CA PHE A 305 12.99 -4.37 44.43
C PHE A 305 13.34 -5.50 45.39
N LYS A 306 14.35 -5.33 46.25
CA LYS A 306 14.66 -6.28 47.34
C LYS A 306 13.60 -6.28 48.44
N SER A 307 12.99 -5.13 48.70
CA SER A 307 11.92 -4.98 49.71
C SER A 307 10.52 -5.36 49.21
N VAL A 308 10.36 -5.57 47.90
CA VAL A 308 9.09 -5.97 47.27
C VAL A 308 9.01 -7.49 47.15
N SER A 309 7.91 -8.08 47.59
CA SER A 309 7.71 -9.53 47.53
C SER A 309 7.35 -10.02 46.11
N LYS A 310 7.32 -11.33 45.90
CA LYS A 310 6.91 -11.90 44.60
C LYS A 310 5.40 -11.68 44.37
N ALA A 311 5.01 -11.43 43.12
CA ALA A 311 3.60 -11.31 42.77
C ALA A 311 2.90 -12.67 42.90
N THR A 312 1.83 -12.73 43.70
CA THR A 312 0.95 -13.90 43.81
C THR A 312 -0.30 -13.77 42.95
N THR A 313 -0.72 -12.54 42.63
CA THR A 313 -1.87 -12.22 41.77
C THR A 313 -1.61 -10.91 41.02
N LEU A 314 -1.97 -10.84 39.72
CA LEU A 314 -1.79 -9.64 38.89
C LEU A 314 -3.08 -8.82 38.88
N LYS A 315 -3.07 -7.63 39.49
CA LYS A 315 -4.25 -6.74 39.56
C LYS A 315 -4.23 -5.71 38.43
N LEU A 316 -4.37 -6.15 37.19
CA LEU A 316 -4.27 -5.30 35.98
C LEU A 316 -5.31 -4.16 35.94
N ASN A 317 -6.42 -4.29 36.67
CA ASN A 317 -7.45 -3.26 36.81
C ASN A 317 -7.15 -2.21 37.89
N SER A 318 -5.93 -2.20 38.46
CA SER A 318 -5.56 -1.18 39.45
C SER A 318 -5.53 0.21 38.80
N PRO A 319 -6.20 1.22 39.38
CA PRO A 319 -6.18 2.58 38.85
C PRO A 319 -4.77 3.19 38.86
N VAL A 320 -3.91 2.73 39.76
CA VAL A 320 -2.51 3.13 39.82
C VAL A 320 -1.75 2.63 38.59
N LEU A 321 -1.91 1.36 38.21
CA LEU A 321 -1.28 0.81 37.01
C LEU A 321 -1.81 1.44 35.72
N GLN A 322 -3.07 1.91 35.71
CA GLN A 322 -3.68 2.49 34.51
C GLN A 322 -3.45 4.00 34.34
N ARG A 323 -3.27 4.74 35.44
CA ARG A 323 -3.27 6.22 35.40
C ARG A 323 -2.00 6.87 35.93
N LYS A 324 -1.22 6.21 36.81
CA LYS A 324 -0.03 6.82 37.41
C LYS A 324 1.14 6.72 36.43
N GLU A 325 1.78 7.84 36.16
CA GLU A 325 3.01 7.93 35.37
C GLU A 325 4.11 7.01 35.94
N GLY A 326 4.91 6.44 35.05
CA GLY A 326 5.84 5.34 35.30
C GLY A 326 5.15 3.98 35.27
N TYR A 327 4.08 3.79 36.06
CA TYR A 327 3.39 2.50 36.17
C TYR A 327 2.60 2.16 34.90
N ARG A 328 1.96 3.16 34.29
CA ARG A 328 1.19 3.01 33.06
C ARG A 328 2.06 2.59 31.88
N GLU A 329 3.24 3.20 31.78
CA GLU A 329 4.22 2.94 30.73
C GLU A 329 4.75 1.52 30.84
N ILE A 330 5.07 1.05 32.06
CA ILE A 330 5.51 -0.34 32.27
C ILE A 330 4.36 -1.34 32.07
N LEU A 331 3.12 -1.02 32.47
CA LEU A 331 1.96 -1.85 32.16
C LEU A 331 1.77 -1.97 30.64
N ARG A 332 1.88 -0.86 29.90
CA ARG A 332 1.80 -0.84 28.43
C ARG A 332 2.92 -1.70 27.82
N ALA A 333 4.16 -1.53 28.29
CA ALA A 333 5.30 -2.32 27.83
C ALA A 333 5.14 -3.82 28.13
N TRP A 334 4.59 -4.19 29.29
CA TRP A 334 4.30 -5.58 29.62
C TRP A 334 3.17 -6.17 28.77
N LEU A 335 2.08 -5.43 28.56
CA LEU A 335 1.00 -5.86 27.67
C LEU A 335 1.50 -6.00 26.23
N MET A 336 2.35 -5.08 25.78
CA MET A 336 3.02 -5.15 24.47
C MET A 336 3.91 -6.39 24.38
N PHE A 337 4.73 -6.66 25.39
CA PHE A 337 5.55 -7.87 25.46
C PHE A 337 4.71 -9.13 25.42
N ASP A 338 3.64 -9.20 26.22
CA ASP A 338 2.77 -10.35 26.32
C ASP A 338 2.03 -10.60 24.99
N LEU A 339 1.58 -9.53 24.32
CA LEU A 339 0.96 -9.60 22.99
C LEU A 339 1.96 -9.96 21.89
N ALA A 340 3.17 -9.43 21.93
CA ALA A 340 4.20 -9.70 20.93
C ALA A 340 4.81 -11.09 21.08
N ALA A 341 4.92 -11.59 22.31
CA ALA A 341 5.26 -12.98 22.57
C ALA A 341 4.22 -13.94 21.96
N ARG A 342 2.95 -13.52 21.90
CA ARG A 342 1.81 -14.21 21.27
C ARG A 342 1.72 -14.02 19.74
N LEU A 343 2.42 -13.03 19.18
CA LEU A 343 2.31 -12.67 17.77
C LEU A 343 3.24 -13.56 16.94
N ILE A 344 2.67 -14.39 16.06
CA ILE A 344 3.44 -15.21 15.12
C ILE A 344 3.31 -14.59 13.72
N TRP A 345 4.39 -14.02 13.22
CA TRP A 345 4.45 -13.53 11.84
C TRP A 345 4.70 -14.69 10.88
N THR A 346 3.64 -15.24 10.30
CA THR A 346 3.79 -16.20 9.21
C THR A 346 4.31 -15.50 7.95
N GLY A 347 5.56 -15.75 7.59
CA GLY A 347 6.29 -15.05 6.51
C GLY A 347 7.35 -14.07 7.01
N GLY A 348 7.54 -13.94 8.33
CA GLY A 348 8.67 -13.24 8.93
C GLY A 348 9.92 -14.11 9.09
N ASP A 349 9.80 -15.44 8.98
CA ASP A 349 10.90 -16.39 9.15
C ASP A 349 12.09 -16.07 8.22
N ASP A 350 11.82 -15.55 7.02
CA ASP A 350 12.86 -15.09 6.09
C ASP A 350 13.45 -13.72 6.48
N ILE A 351 12.70 -12.86 7.19
CA ILE A 351 13.05 -11.45 7.47
C ILE A 351 14.35 -11.21 8.24
N TYR A 352 14.76 -12.22 8.97
CA TYR A 352 15.94 -12.17 9.84
C TYR A 352 17.02 -13.16 9.39
N SER A 353 16.80 -13.86 8.28
CA SER A 353 17.77 -14.77 7.66
C SER A 353 18.84 -14.04 6.84
N GLY A 354 19.17 -12.78 7.15
CA GLY A 354 20.23 -12.02 6.48
C GLY A 354 20.09 -11.88 4.95
N SER A 355 19.01 -12.38 4.35
CA SER A 355 18.81 -12.43 2.91
C SER A 355 18.00 -11.21 2.48
N LYS A 356 18.39 -10.56 1.39
CA LYS A 356 17.91 -9.22 1.02
C LYS A 356 16.48 -9.18 0.48
N LYS A 357 15.74 -10.29 0.52
CA LYS A 357 14.32 -10.33 0.15
C LYS A 357 13.43 -9.59 1.15
N ASP A 358 13.97 -9.21 2.30
CA ASP A 358 13.13 -8.93 3.47
C ASP A 358 13.00 -7.47 3.91
N ILE A 359 13.93 -6.62 3.52
CA ILE A 359 13.78 -5.17 3.74
C ILE A 359 12.75 -4.60 2.75
N ALA A 360 12.66 -5.15 1.53
CA ALA A 360 11.65 -4.73 0.56
C ALA A 360 10.23 -5.09 1.02
N THR A 361 10.04 -6.29 1.58
CA THR A 361 8.76 -6.70 2.18
C THR A 361 8.46 -5.94 3.46
N LEU A 362 9.48 -5.68 4.31
CA LEU A 362 9.33 -4.81 5.47
C LEU A 362 8.86 -3.40 5.08
N TYR A 363 9.46 -2.83 4.04
CA TYR A 363 9.06 -1.53 3.50
C TYR A 363 7.64 -1.56 2.91
N GLU A 364 7.24 -2.64 2.26
CA GLU A 364 5.86 -2.86 1.81
C GLU A 364 4.87 -2.91 2.98
N TYR A 365 5.19 -3.61 4.07
CA TYR A 365 4.34 -3.61 5.28
C TYR A 365 4.31 -2.26 5.96
N TRP A 366 5.45 -1.58 6.07
CA TRP A 366 5.53 -0.24 6.64
C TRP A 366 4.68 0.75 5.83
N LEU A 367 4.79 0.72 4.49
CA LEU A 367 3.97 1.52 3.59
C LEU A 367 2.48 1.20 3.72
N PHE A 368 2.11 -0.08 3.89
CA PHE A 368 0.72 -0.47 4.11
C PHE A 368 0.12 0.27 5.31
N PHE A 369 0.81 0.27 6.46
CA PHE A 369 0.32 0.95 7.66
C PHE A 369 0.34 2.48 7.52
N LYS A 370 1.31 3.05 6.82
CA LYS A 370 1.35 4.49 6.53
C LYS A 370 0.22 4.93 5.61
N LEU A 371 -0.06 4.15 4.57
CA LEU A 371 -1.19 4.37 3.68
C LEU A 371 -2.52 4.18 4.42
N LEU A 372 -2.61 3.18 5.30
CA LEU A 372 -3.77 2.96 6.16
C LEU A 372 -4.07 4.21 7.01
N GLU A 373 -3.07 4.74 7.71
CA GLU A 373 -3.19 5.95 8.52
C GLU A 373 -3.59 7.16 7.68
N LEU A 374 -2.97 7.32 6.50
CA LEU A 374 -3.33 8.38 5.56
C LEU A 374 -4.79 8.27 5.12
N PHE A 375 -5.26 7.08 4.76
CA PHE A 375 -6.63 6.86 4.30
C PHE A 375 -7.65 6.95 5.43
N GLN A 376 -7.32 6.55 6.66
CA GLN A 376 -8.15 6.79 7.84
C GLN A 376 -8.30 8.28 8.14
N ASN A 377 -7.26 9.07 7.87
CA ASN A 377 -7.29 10.53 8.07
C ASN A 377 -8.08 11.26 6.98
N ILE A 378 -8.09 10.77 5.74
CA ILE A 378 -8.83 11.40 4.63
C ILE A 378 -10.28 10.88 4.57
N PHE A 379 -10.50 9.61 4.91
CA PHE A 379 -11.77 8.91 4.71
C PHE A 379 -12.32 8.38 6.01
N SER A 380 -13.65 8.39 6.14
CA SER A 380 -14.33 7.68 7.23
C SER A 380 -14.33 6.18 6.93
N ILE A 381 -13.34 5.46 7.47
CA ILE A 381 -13.19 4.00 7.37
C ILE A 381 -13.91 3.33 8.55
N GLU A 382 -14.61 2.23 8.31
CA GLU A 382 -15.31 1.51 9.38
C GLU A 382 -14.35 0.68 10.25
N PRO A 383 -14.50 0.69 11.60
CA PRO A 383 -13.63 -0.07 12.52
C PRO A 383 -13.68 -1.60 12.33
N LYS A 384 -14.74 -2.13 11.72
CA LYS A 384 -14.90 -3.58 11.50
C LYS A 384 -13.90 -4.13 10.50
N ASP A 385 -13.60 -3.39 9.45
CA ASP A 385 -12.65 -3.80 8.41
C ASP A 385 -11.21 -3.86 8.96
N ILE A 386 -10.93 -3.08 10.01
CA ILE A 386 -9.65 -3.06 10.72
C ILE A 386 -9.50 -4.32 11.60
N ALA A 387 -10.58 -4.77 12.24
CA ALA A 387 -10.59 -6.01 13.03
C ALA A 387 -10.38 -7.25 12.15
N GLU A 388 -10.81 -7.24 10.88
CA GLU A 388 -10.56 -8.34 9.92
C GLU A 388 -9.06 -8.56 9.62
N LEU A 389 -8.20 -7.59 9.95
CA LEU A 389 -6.74 -7.72 9.83
C LEU A 389 -6.15 -8.69 10.87
N ILE A 390 -6.87 -9.01 11.94
CA ILE A 390 -6.42 -9.89 13.03
C ILE A 390 -7.32 -11.13 13.04
N LYS A 391 -6.72 -12.32 12.91
CA LYS A 391 -7.45 -13.59 13.07
C LYS A 391 -6.83 -14.49 14.13
N GLU A 392 -7.69 -15.06 14.95
CA GLU A 392 -7.32 -16.14 15.86
C GLU A 392 -7.01 -17.41 15.06
N THR A 393 -5.87 -18.01 15.34
CA THR A 393 -5.46 -19.33 14.81
C THR A 393 -5.11 -20.25 15.98
N PRO A 394 -5.04 -21.58 15.77
CA PRO A 394 -4.70 -22.53 16.84
C PRO A 394 -3.37 -22.23 17.54
N ASP A 395 -2.43 -21.56 16.84
CA ASP A 395 -1.09 -21.23 17.32
C ASP A 395 -1.02 -19.82 17.99
N GLY A 396 -2.12 -19.06 18.06
CA GLY A 396 -2.18 -17.71 18.65
C GLY A 396 -2.92 -16.66 17.81
N LEU A 397 -2.81 -15.38 18.20
CA LEU A 397 -3.32 -14.24 17.44
C LEU A 397 -2.38 -13.96 16.26
N ASN A 398 -2.84 -14.25 15.05
CA ASN A 398 -2.08 -14.01 13.84
C ASN A 398 -2.60 -12.78 13.10
N LEU A 399 -1.70 -11.84 12.85
CA LEU A 399 -1.96 -10.72 11.95
C LEU A 399 -2.06 -11.27 10.52
N GLN A 400 -3.22 -11.13 9.88
CA GLN A 400 -3.49 -11.71 8.57
C GLN A 400 -2.91 -10.89 7.40
N ILE A 401 -1.88 -10.07 7.64
CA ILE A 401 -1.16 -9.37 6.57
C ILE A 401 -0.12 -10.34 6.01
N LYS A 402 -0.60 -11.34 5.27
CA LYS A 402 0.28 -12.27 4.54
C LYS A 402 0.53 -11.72 3.15
N GLN A 403 1.80 -11.65 2.74
CA GLN A 403 2.16 -11.53 1.33
C GLN A 403 1.38 -12.59 0.54
N GLY A 404 0.49 -12.14 -0.34
CA GLY A 404 -0.35 -13.05 -1.11
C GLY A 404 -1.84 -13.10 -0.75
N LYS A 405 -2.29 -12.58 0.41
CA LYS A 405 -3.71 -12.55 0.79
C LYS A 405 -4.34 -11.17 0.56
N PHE A 406 -5.56 -11.16 0.04
CA PHE A 406 -6.32 -9.96 -0.27
C PHE A 406 -6.87 -9.33 1.01
N THR A 407 -6.51 -8.07 1.24
CA THR A 407 -7.06 -7.25 2.32
C THR A 407 -7.73 -6.02 1.69
N ALA A 408 -9.00 -5.78 2.02
CA ALA A 408 -9.76 -4.66 1.48
C ALA A 408 -10.41 -3.85 2.60
N LEU A 409 -10.08 -2.57 2.64
CA LEU A 409 -10.66 -1.61 3.57
C LEU A 409 -11.60 -0.70 2.82
N ARG A 410 -12.81 -0.50 3.35
CA ARG A 410 -13.84 0.32 2.73
C ARG A 410 -14.02 1.61 3.51
N GLY A 411 -14.16 2.70 2.78
CA GLY A 411 -14.44 4.01 3.34
C GLY A 411 -15.39 4.80 2.46
N ILE A 412 -15.99 5.82 3.05
CA ILE A 412 -16.81 6.79 2.32
C ILE A 412 -16.15 8.15 2.44
N TYR A 413 -16.00 8.84 1.31
CA TYR A 413 -15.62 10.25 1.27
C TYR A 413 -16.83 11.11 0.93
N ASP A 414 -17.09 12.10 1.78
CA ASP A 414 -18.18 13.05 1.60
C ASP A 414 -17.61 14.45 1.37
N SER A 415 -17.72 14.95 0.13
CA SER A 415 -17.30 16.30 -0.22
C SER A 415 -18.41 17.35 -0.02
N GLY A 416 -19.57 16.95 0.53
CA GLY A 416 -20.80 17.75 0.57
C GLY A 416 -21.60 17.68 -0.74
N ASN A 417 -20.96 17.96 -1.88
CA ASN A 417 -21.63 17.95 -3.19
C ASN A 417 -21.76 16.56 -3.82
N ARG A 418 -20.87 15.63 -3.46
CA ARG A 418 -20.85 14.26 -3.97
C ARG A 418 -20.23 13.33 -2.92
N LYS A 419 -20.79 12.13 -2.81
CA LYS A 419 -20.25 11.05 -1.99
C LYS A 419 -19.60 10.00 -2.87
N LEU A 420 -18.41 9.54 -2.48
CA LEU A 420 -17.65 8.53 -3.17
C LEU A 420 -17.38 7.35 -2.23
N ASN A 421 -17.59 6.14 -2.75
CA ASN A 421 -17.10 4.93 -2.14
C ASN A 421 -15.63 4.76 -2.47
N ILE A 422 -14.87 4.33 -1.47
CA ILE A 422 -13.43 4.15 -1.56
C ILE A 422 -13.09 2.76 -1.09
N ARG A 423 -12.19 2.12 -1.81
CA ARG A 423 -11.63 0.85 -1.39
C ARG A 423 -10.12 0.85 -1.54
N PHE A 424 -9.43 0.70 -0.43
CA PHE A 424 -8.01 0.44 -0.40
C PHE A 424 -7.79 -1.07 -0.34
N ASN A 425 -7.10 -1.61 -1.34
CA ASN A 425 -6.78 -3.03 -1.39
C ASN A 425 -5.27 -3.23 -1.33
N TYR A 426 -4.84 -4.16 -0.47
CA TYR A 426 -3.49 -4.69 -0.46
C TYR A 426 -3.47 -6.00 -1.24
N ASN A 427 -2.52 -6.12 -2.16
CA ASN A 427 -2.21 -7.35 -2.86
C ASN A 427 -3.41 -7.92 -3.66
N ARG A 428 -4.22 -7.04 -4.29
CA ARG A 428 -5.39 -7.40 -5.10
C ARG A 428 -4.97 -8.01 -6.44
N SER A 429 -5.42 -9.23 -6.70
CA SER A 429 -5.23 -9.88 -7.99
C SER A 429 -6.33 -9.48 -8.97
N PHE A 430 -5.93 -8.99 -10.14
CA PHE A 430 -6.81 -8.74 -11.28
C PHE A 430 -6.69 -9.89 -12.27
N CYS A 431 -7.69 -10.79 -12.26
CA CYS A 431 -7.69 -11.98 -13.13
C CYS A 431 -7.59 -11.60 -14.61
N GLY A 432 -6.73 -12.32 -15.35
CA GLY A 432 -6.55 -12.15 -16.79
C GLY A 432 -7.67 -12.77 -17.64
N LYS A 433 -7.60 -12.53 -18.95
CA LYS A 433 -8.49 -13.08 -20.00
C LYS A 433 -9.99 -12.79 -19.79
N LYS A 434 -10.32 -11.66 -19.16
CA LYS A 434 -11.70 -11.22 -18.96
C LYS A 434 -12.22 -10.45 -20.19
N LYS A 435 -13.46 -10.71 -20.60
CA LYS A 435 -14.11 -10.02 -21.74
C LYS A 435 -14.75 -8.72 -21.26
N TYR A 436 -14.95 -7.75 -22.16
CA TYR A 436 -15.72 -6.55 -21.81
C TYR A 436 -17.20 -6.92 -21.61
N PRO A 437 -17.91 -6.40 -20.58
CA PRO A 437 -17.55 -5.34 -19.62
C PRO A 437 -16.94 -5.81 -18.28
N ASP A 438 -16.55 -7.09 -18.15
CA ASP A 438 -16.08 -7.66 -16.88
C ASP A 438 -14.82 -6.94 -16.35
N ALA A 439 -14.75 -6.85 -15.02
CA ALA A 439 -13.59 -6.35 -14.29
C ALA A 439 -12.38 -7.29 -14.41
N GLY A 440 -11.17 -6.72 -14.38
CA GLY A 440 -9.93 -7.48 -14.41
C GLY A 440 -8.95 -7.00 -15.48
N SER A 441 -7.99 -7.88 -15.80
CA SER A 441 -6.99 -7.68 -16.84
C SER A 441 -7.43 -8.36 -18.13
N TRP A 442 -7.19 -7.72 -19.28
CA TRP A 442 -7.51 -8.34 -20.58
C TRP A 442 -6.45 -9.35 -21.04
N THR A 443 -5.21 -9.27 -20.52
CA THR A 443 -4.10 -10.18 -20.84
C THR A 443 -3.93 -11.27 -19.77
N THR A 444 -2.95 -11.11 -18.88
CA THR A 444 -2.57 -12.02 -17.81
C THR A 444 -3.02 -11.49 -16.45
N THR A 445 -3.02 -12.35 -15.44
CA THR A 445 -3.29 -11.91 -14.07
C THR A 445 -2.19 -10.96 -13.61
N LEU A 446 -2.61 -9.77 -13.17
CA LEU A 446 -1.71 -8.75 -12.65
C LEU A 446 -2.04 -8.49 -11.19
N ARG A 447 -1.01 -8.21 -10.41
CA ARG A 447 -1.11 -8.01 -8.97
C ARG A 447 -0.25 -6.80 -8.58
N PRO A 448 -0.85 -5.61 -8.50
CA PRO A 448 -0.21 -4.46 -7.87
C PRO A 448 -0.15 -4.63 -6.35
N ASP A 449 0.86 -4.05 -5.70
CA ASP A 449 1.03 -4.14 -4.23
C ASP A 449 -0.11 -3.43 -3.52
N TYR A 450 -0.48 -2.23 -3.98
CA TYR A 450 -1.65 -1.52 -3.50
C TYR A 450 -2.55 -1.03 -4.62
N THR A 451 -3.85 -1.02 -4.38
CA THR A 451 -4.83 -0.44 -5.30
C THR A 451 -5.87 0.35 -4.54
N LEU A 452 -5.97 1.62 -4.88
CA LEU A 452 -7.01 2.52 -4.41
C LEU A 452 -8.09 2.65 -5.48
N SER A 453 -9.32 2.28 -5.14
CA SER A 453 -10.47 2.33 -6.04
C SER A 453 -11.47 3.40 -5.60
N PHE A 454 -11.99 4.17 -6.55
CA PHE A 454 -13.01 5.21 -6.33
C PHE A 454 -14.23 4.96 -7.21
N TRP A 455 -15.44 5.06 -6.65
CA TRP A 455 -16.67 5.04 -7.43
C TRP A 455 -17.82 5.78 -6.72
N PRO A 456 -18.90 6.17 -7.42
CA PRO A 456 -20.02 6.88 -6.80
C PRO A 456 -20.70 6.11 -5.66
N PHE A 457 -21.13 6.82 -4.63
CA PHE A 457 -21.98 6.26 -3.58
C PHE A 457 -23.37 5.89 -4.14
N GLY A 458 -23.96 4.80 -3.64
CA GLY A 458 -25.30 4.33 -4.05
C GLY A 458 -25.32 3.27 -5.16
N ILE A 459 -24.17 2.92 -5.73
CA ILE A 459 -24.04 1.80 -6.69
C ILE A 459 -23.04 0.76 -6.19
N SER A 460 -23.26 -0.49 -6.58
CA SER A 460 -22.33 -1.58 -6.28
C SER A 460 -21.05 -1.45 -7.11
N GLU A 461 -19.94 -2.03 -6.63
CA GLU A 461 -18.68 -2.06 -7.40
C GLU A 461 -18.86 -2.75 -8.76
N SER A 462 -19.66 -3.83 -8.83
CA SER A 462 -19.92 -4.55 -10.07
C SER A 462 -20.65 -3.69 -11.11
N GLU A 463 -21.59 -2.87 -10.67
CA GLU A 463 -22.28 -1.92 -11.55
C GLU A 463 -21.35 -0.78 -11.98
N ALA A 464 -20.56 -0.24 -11.04
CA ALA A 464 -19.59 0.80 -11.34
C ALA A 464 -18.52 0.35 -12.34
N GLU A 465 -18.07 -0.91 -12.23
CA GLU A 465 -17.18 -1.56 -13.21
C GLU A 465 -17.87 -1.65 -14.58
N LYS A 466 -19.09 -2.19 -14.65
CA LYS A 466 -19.80 -2.35 -15.93
C LYS A 466 -20.06 -1.03 -16.66
N GLN A 467 -20.26 0.06 -15.91
CA GLN A 467 -20.61 1.38 -16.45
C GLN A 467 -19.39 2.31 -16.60
N GLU A 468 -18.16 1.83 -16.44
CA GLU A 468 -16.93 2.65 -16.53
C GLU A 468 -16.87 3.79 -15.49
N LEU A 469 -17.63 3.69 -14.39
CA LEU A 469 -17.72 4.73 -13.34
C LEU A 469 -16.63 4.59 -12.28
N ILE A 470 -16.09 3.38 -12.11
CA ILE A 470 -14.99 3.11 -11.17
C ILE A 470 -13.64 3.54 -11.76
N VAL A 471 -12.69 3.92 -10.91
CA VAL A 471 -11.27 4.02 -11.28
C VAL A 471 -10.39 3.35 -10.26
N HIS A 472 -9.33 2.72 -10.76
CA HIS A 472 -8.24 2.19 -9.98
C HIS A 472 -6.98 3.05 -10.12
N VAL A 473 -6.34 3.33 -8.98
CA VAL A 473 -5.01 3.90 -8.91
C VAL A 473 -4.12 2.87 -8.23
N HIS A 474 -3.03 2.48 -8.92
CA HIS A 474 -2.13 1.42 -8.45
C HIS A 474 -0.85 2.00 -7.89
N PHE A 475 -0.34 1.38 -6.83
CA PHE A 475 0.94 1.73 -6.22
C PHE A 475 1.79 0.46 -6.05
N ASP A 476 3.08 0.55 -6.39
CA ASP A 476 4.08 -0.51 -6.22
C ASP A 476 5.16 -0.04 -5.24
N ALA A 477 5.49 -0.85 -4.23
CA ALA A 477 6.53 -0.52 -3.27
C ALA A 477 7.90 -0.93 -3.81
N LYS A 478 8.84 0.02 -3.88
CA LYS A 478 10.22 -0.24 -4.29
C LYS A 478 11.20 0.39 -3.31
N TYR A 479 11.83 -0.43 -2.47
CA TYR A 479 12.82 0.05 -1.51
C TYR A 479 14.10 0.56 -2.19
N LYS A 480 14.49 0.00 -3.34
CA LYS A 480 15.67 0.39 -4.11
C LYS A 480 15.27 0.92 -5.46
N ILE A 481 15.76 2.11 -5.76
CA ILE A 481 15.64 2.74 -7.06
C ILE A 481 17.04 3.20 -7.42
N ASP A 482 17.70 2.49 -8.33
CA ASP A 482 19.00 2.92 -8.86
C ASP A 482 18.86 3.95 -10.00
N SER A 483 17.65 4.19 -10.55
CA SER A 483 17.56 5.06 -11.74
C SER A 483 16.17 5.65 -12.09
N LEU A 484 15.07 5.35 -11.38
CA LEU A 484 13.73 5.78 -11.83
C LEU A 484 13.56 7.32 -11.92
N THR A 485 14.26 8.08 -11.07
CA THR A 485 14.25 9.55 -11.12
C THR A 485 14.99 10.11 -12.34
N SER A 486 16.15 9.55 -12.70
CA SER A 486 16.87 9.91 -13.94
C SER A 486 16.15 9.44 -15.21
N LEU A 487 15.24 8.47 -15.10
CA LEU A 487 14.51 7.89 -16.24
C LEU A 487 13.20 8.64 -16.57
N LEU A 488 12.62 9.35 -15.60
CA LEU A 488 11.44 10.20 -15.82
C LEU A 488 11.81 11.62 -16.29
N GLU A 489 13.10 11.93 -16.38
CA GLU A 489 13.60 13.14 -17.04
C GLU A 489 13.61 12.92 -18.57
N ILE A 490 13.37 13.98 -19.34
CA ILE A 490 13.32 13.90 -20.82
C ILE A 490 14.73 13.57 -21.32
N LYS A 491 14.88 12.38 -21.93
CA LYS A 491 16.14 11.93 -22.50
C LYS A 491 16.32 12.42 -23.94
N ASP A 492 17.55 12.77 -24.29
CA ASP A 492 17.94 13.09 -25.66
C ASP A 492 18.08 11.81 -26.51
N GLU A 493 17.98 11.93 -27.84
CA GLU A 493 18.08 10.79 -28.79
C GLU A 493 19.35 9.95 -28.61
N LYS A 494 20.45 10.57 -28.18
CA LYS A 494 21.73 9.88 -27.94
C LYS A 494 21.67 8.92 -26.75
N GLU A 495 20.96 9.30 -25.67
CA GLU A 495 20.79 8.46 -24.48
C GLU A 495 19.86 7.26 -24.76
N LEU A 496 18.85 7.45 -25.63
CA LEU A 496 17.97 6.37 -26.08
C LEU A 496 18.72 5.33 -26.92
N ASP A 497 19.72 5.75 -27.70
CA ASP A 497 20.55 4.83 -28.48
C ASP A 497 21.56 4.06 -27.61
N GLU A 498 22.08 4.66 -26.55
CA GLU A 498 22.87 3.96 -25.53
C GLU A 498 22.02 2.93 -24.78
N GLU A 499 20.79 3.29 -24.41
CA GLU A 499 19.86 2.38 -23.76
C GLU A 499 19.44 1.21 -24.67
N LYS A 500 19.27 1.44 -25.97
CA LYS A 500 19.06 0.35 -26.95
C LYS A 500 20.27 -0.57 -27.05
N ARG A 501 21.49 -0.06 -26.95
CA ARG A 501 22.72 -0.88 -26.92
C ARG A 501 22.76 -1.73 -25.64
N ASP A 502 22.46 -1.14 -24.49
CA ASP A 502 22.37 -1.84 -23.20
C ASP A 502 21.30 -2.94 -23.20
N ASN A 503 20.12 -2.65 -23.77
CA ASN A 503 19.04 -3.63 -23.92
C ASN A 503 19.42 -4.78 -24.87
N ARG A 504 20.16 -4.52 -25.96
CA ARG A 504 20.71 -5.57 -26.85
C ARG A 504 21.77 -6.43 -26.15
N LEU A 505 22.48 -5.87 -25.18
CA LEU A 505 23.41 -6.58 -24.31
C LEU A 505 22.70 -7.34 -23.16
N GLY A 506 21.36 -7.28 -23.09
CA GLY A 506 20.55 -8.00 -22.10
C GLY A 506 20.41 -7.29 -20.75
N ILE A 507 20.83 -6.04 -20.63
CA ILE A 507 20.77 -5.25 -19.39
C ILE A 507 19.49 -4.41 -19.40
N TYR A 508 18.39 -4.98 -18.89
CA TYR A 508 17.08 -4.30 -18.83
C TYR A 508 16.96 -3.42 -17.58
N LYS A 509 17.37 -2.14 -17.67
CA LYS A 509 17.29 -1.16 -16.56
C LYS A 509 15.86 -0.69 -16.23
N ASN A 510 14.84 -1.08 -17.01
CA ASN A 510 13.52 -0.43 -17.05
C ASN A 510 12.33 -1.30 -16.61
N ALA A 511 12.58 -2.45 -15.99
CA ALA A 511 11.54 -3.43 -15.70
C ALA A 511 10.37 -2.84 -14.88
N ASP A 512 10.67 -1.93 -13.92
CA ASP A 512 9.66 -1.34 -13.04
C ASP A 512 8.76 -0.33 -13.76
N LEU A 513 9.30 0.52 -14.64
CA LEU A 513 8.50 1.46 -15.43
C LEU A 513 7.61 0.72 -16.43
N LEU A 514 8.14 -0.32 -17.07
CA LEU A 514 7.37 -1.19 -17.97
C LEU A 514 6.25 -1.91 -17.22
N LYS A 515 6.49 -2.32 -15.97
CA LYS A 515 5.46 -2.90 -15.09
C LYS A 515 4.33 -1.89 -14.83
N MET A 516 4.65 -0.61 -14.61
CA MET A 516 3.63 0.42 -14.38
C MET A 516 2.79 0.70 -15.63
N HIS A 517 3.42 0.76 -16.81
CA HIS A 517 2.70 0.81 -18.09
C HIS A 517 1.80 -0.41 -18.28
N ALA A 518 2.30 -1.61 -17.97
CA ALA A 518 1.50 -2.83 -18.05
C ALA A 518 0.28 -2.77 -17.12
N TYR A 519 0.40 -2.26 -15.89
CA TYR A 519 -0.75 -2.06 -15.02
C TYR A 519 -1.76 -1.08 -15.61
N LYS A 520 -1.27 0.08 -16.08
CA LYS A 520 -2.10 1.13 -16.68
C LYS A 520 -2.90 0.64 -17.90
N ASP A 521 -2.27 -0.14 -18.76
CA ASP A 521 -2.86 -0.51 -20.05
C ASP A 521 -3.61 -1.86 -19.99
N ALA A 522 -3.18 -2.80 -19.14
CA ALA A 522 -3.79 -4.12 -19.08
C ALA A 522 -4.94 -4.22 -18.07
N ILE A 523 -4.85 -3.53 -16.93
CA ILE A 523 -5.93 -3.48 -15.93
C ILE A 523 -6.94 -2.43 -16.39
N ARG A 524 -8.19 -2.84 -16.57
CA ARG A 524 -9.26 -1.93 -17.03
C ARG A 524 -9.59 -0.88 -15.99
N ARG A 525 -10.01 0.30 -16.45
CA ARG A 525 -10.36 1.47 -15.60
C ARG A 525 -9.21 1.94 -14.71
N THR A 526 -7.97 1.65 -15.10
CA THR A 526 -6.81 2.21 -14.42
C THR A 526 -6.65 3.67 -14.80
N GLY A 527 -6.67 4.54 -13.80
CA GLY A 527 -6.37 5.95 -13.97
C GLY A 527 -4.85 6.18 -14.00
N GLY A 528 -4.11 5.56 -13.08
CA GLY A 528 -2.67 5.75 -13.01
C GLY A 528 -1.98 4.65 -12.22
N ALA A 529 -0.68 4.52 -12.45
CA ALA A 529 0.20 3.60 -11.75
C ALA A 529 1.43 4.38 -11.27
N TYR A 530 1.75 4.23 -9.99
CA TYR A 530 2.80 5.00 -9.32
C TYR A 530 3.73 4.09 -8.52
N VAL A 531 4.99 4.48 -8.39
CA VAL A 531 5.98 3.78 -7.56
C VAL A 531 6.16 4.53 -6.24
N LEU A 532 6.11 3.83 -5.11
CA LEU A 532 6.41 4.37 -3.79
C LEU A 532 7.81 3.95 -3.39
N TYR A 533 8.68 4.91 -3.06
CA TYR A 533 10.08 4.60 -2.80
C TYR A 533 10.73 5.51 -1.75
N PRO A 534 11.74 5.03 -1.01
CA PRO A 534 12.45 5.84 -0.04
C PRO A 534 13.51 6.69 -0.74
N GLY A 535 13.11 7.90 -1.12
CA GLY A 535 13.96 8.89 -1.78
C GLY A 535 13.50 10.32 -1.50
N ASN A 536 14.05 11.28 -2.25
CA ASN A 536 13.93 12.70 -1.89
C ASN A 536 13.09 13.56 -2.84
N LYS A 537 12.75 13.05 -4.02
CA LYS A 537 12.03 13.80 -5.04
C LYS A 537 10.80 13.03 -5.49
N SER A 538 9.61 13.61 -5.40
CA SER A 538 8.48 13.06 -6.16
C SER A 538 8.56 13.52 -7.61
N ILE A 539 8.15 12.65 -8.52
CA ILE A 539 7.98 12.98 -9.94
C ILE A 539 6.61 12.49 -10.35
N ASN A 540 5.80 13.39 -10.89
CA ASN A 540 4.48 13.07 -11.41
C ASN A 540 4.41 13.51 -12.87
N GLN A 541 4.36 12.55 -13.79
CA GLN A 541 4.11 12.85 -15.20
C GLN A 541 2.62 12.70 -15.48
N ARG A 542 1.98 13.79 -15.90
CA ARG A 542 0.59 13.77 -16.36
C ARG A 542 0.55 13.38 -17.83
N GLY A 543 -0.23 12.36 -18.20
CA GLY A 543 -0.33 11.92 -19.59
C GLY A 543 -1.14 12.86 -20.49
N PHE A 544 -2.03 13.67 -19.93
CA PHE A 544 -2.85 14.65 -20.65
C PHE A 544 -3.10 15.91 -19.79
N HIS A 545 -3.96 16.82 -20.27
CA HIS A 545 -4.31 18.09 -19.61
C HIS A 545 -5.07 17.95 -18.28
N GLU A 546 -5.48 16.74 -17.90
CA GLU A 546 -6.16 16.44 -16.62
C GLU A 546 -5.25 15.64 -15.69
N ILE A 547 -5.60 15.64 -14.39
CA ILE A 547 -4.80 15.04 -13.30
C ILE A 547 -4.57 13.53 -13.52
N ILE A 548 -5.38 12.87 -14.35
CA ILE A 548 -5.22 11.44 -14.65
C ILE A 548 -5.47 11.19 -16.14
N PRO A 549 -4.50 10.64 -16.91
CA PRO A 549 -3.70 9.47 -16.56
C PRO A 549 -2.19 9.67 -16.64
N GLY A 550 -1.52 9.62 -15.50
CA GLY A 550 -0.07 9.73 -15.39
C GLY A 550 0.68 8.42 -15.15
N LEU A 551 1.99 8.57 -14.97
CA LEU A 551 2.93 7.63 -14.37
C LEU A 551 3.83 8.48 -13.47
N GLY A 552 4.27 7.93 -12.36
CA GLY A 552 5.12 8.71 -11.47
C GLY A 552 5.70 7.90 -10.34
N ALA A 553 6.48 8.59 -9.52
CA ALA A 553 7.10 8.03 -8.33
C ALA A 553 6.95 9.02 -7.17
N PHE A 554 6.49 8.53 -6.02
CA PHE A 554 6.40 9.31 -4.79
C PHE A 554 7.49 8.88 -3.81
N ALA A 555 8.17 9.89 -3.29
CA ALA A 555 9.19 9.75 -2.26
C ALA A 555 8.50 9.56 -0.90
N VAL A 556 8.55 8.36 -0.34
CA VAL A 556 8.04 8.05 1.00
C VAL A 556 9.15 7.39 1.82
N ARG A 557 9.59 8.05 2.91
CA ARG A 557 10.76 7.62 3.68
C ARG A 557 10.36 7.03 5.04
N PRO A 558 11.01 5.94 5.48
CA PRO A 558 10.89 5.43 6.83
C PRO A 558 11.63 6.33 7.82
N SER A 559 11.02 7.47 8.17
CA SER A 559 11.53 8.40 9.17
C SER A 559 10.42 8.85 10.10
N LYS A 560 10.75 9.07 11.38
CA LYS A 560 9.82 9.58 12.40
C LYS A 560 9.46 11.06 12.20
N SER A 561 10.33 11.87 11.57
CA SER A 561 10.16 13.33 11.46
C SER A 561 9.62 13.80 10.11
N ASP A 562 10.09 13.23 9.00
CA ASP A 562 9.62 13.56 7.66
C ASP A 562 9.52 12.33 6.76
N SER A 563 8.31 11.81 6.63
CA SER A 563 8.02 10.62 5.84
C SER A 563 7.75 10.91 4.36
N GLY A 564 7.68 12.17 3.92
CA GLY A 564 7.28 12.52 2.54
C GLY A 564 5.81 12.22 2.19
N ILE A 565 5.02 11.69 3.13
CA ILE A 565 3.62 11.28 2.91
C ILE A 565 2.69 12.46 2.56
N GLY A 566 3.10 13.70 2.88
CA GLY A 566 2.31 14.91 2.62
C GLY A 566 2.06 15.16 1.14
N GLU A 567 3.04 14.90 0.28
CA GLU A 567 2.91 15.06 -1.17
C GLU A 567 1.93 14.03 -1.75
N LEU A 568 2.00 12.78 -1.26
CA LEU A 568 1.06 11.74 -1.63
C LEU A 568 -0.37 12.08 -1.19
N LYS A 569 -0.53 12.66 0.01
CA LYS A 569 -1.82 13.13 0.52
C LYS A 569 -2.40 14.22 -0.39
N ALA A 570 -1.62 15.23 -0.74
CA ALA A 570 -2.05 16.29 -1.65
C ALA A 570 -2.48 15.73 -3.01
N PHE A 571 -1.70 14.79 -3.56
CA PHE A 571 -2.03 14.12 -4.81
C PHE A 571 -3.34 13.32 -4.75
N ILE A 572 -3.60 12.59 -3.66
CA ILE A 572 -4.85 11.84 -3.49
C ILE A 572 -6.04 12.81 -3.39
N LEU A 573 -5.89 13.95 -2.72
CA LEU A 573 -6.94 14.98 -2.67
C LEU A 573 -7.21 15.59 -4.05
N ASP A 574 -6.17 15.89 -4.83
CA ASP A 574 -6.28 16.37 -6.22
C ASP A 574 -7.01 15.36 -7.11
N ILE A 575 -6.70 14.06 -6.95
CA ILE A 575 -7.42 12.98 -7.62
C ILE A 575 -8.92 13.04 -7.28
N ILE A 576 -9.26 13.16 -6.00
CA ILE A 576 -10.65 13.16 -5.55
C ILE A 576 -11.40 14.39 -6.07
N ASP A 577 -10.79 15.57 -6.02
CA ASP A 577 -11.36 16.80 -6.58
C ASP A 577 -11.66 16.64 -8.09
N HIS A 578 -10.72 16.04 -8.81
CA HIS A 578 -10.91 15.69 -10.21
C HIS A 578 -12.10 14.73 -10.42
N PHE A 579 -12.28 13.72 -9.56
CA PHE A 579 -13.42 12.80 -9.62
C PHE A 579 -14.75 13.44 -9.27
N ILE A 580 -14.76 14.48 -8.44
CA ILE A 580 -15.97 15.24 -8.14
C ILE A 580 -16.44 16.00 -9.39
N ASN A 581 -15.52 16.46 -10.24
CA ASN A 581 -15.83 17.15 -11.49
C ASN A 581 -16.44 16.22 -12.58
N ARG A 582 -17.77 16.24 -12.69
CA ARG A 582 -18.54 15.51 -13.72
C ARG A 582 -18.40 16.05 -15.14
N ALA A 583 -17.81 17.24 -15.33
CA ALA A 583 -17.57 17.83 -16.64
C ALA A 583 -16.17 17.52 -17.20
N SER A 584 -15.37 16.72 -16.47
CA SER A 584 -14.02 16.31 -16.86
C SER A 584 -14.00 15.56 -18.20
N GLN A 585 -12.90 15.68 -18.92
CA GLN A 585 -12.62 14.92 -20.13
C GLN A 585 -12.61 13.43 -19.82
N ARG A 586 -12.09 13.02 -18.66
CA ARG A 586 -12.14 11.64 -18.17
C ARG A 586 -13.57 11.10 -18.06
N GLU A 587 -14.51 11.86 -17.50
CA GLU A 587 -15.93 11.42 -17.44
C GLU A 587 -16.54 11.29 -18.84
N LYS A 588 -16.21 12.20 -19.76
CA LYS A 588 -16.65 12.11 -21.17
C LYS A 588 -16.08 10.87 -21.86
N ILE A 589 -14.80 10.56 -21.63
CA ILE A 589 -14.14 9.36 -22.15
C ILE A 589 -14.81 8.12 -21.58
N ALA A 590 -15.00 8.04 -20.25
CA ALA A 590 -15.63 6.90 -19.60
C ALA A 590 -17.04 6.63 -20.17
N TYR A 591 -17.86 7.67 -20.31
CA TYR A 591 -19.19 7.54 -20.92
C TYR A 591 -19.13 7.06 -22.38
N ARG A 592 -18.23 7.62 -23.21
CA ARG A 592 -18.10 7.21 -24.61
C ARG A 592 -17.57 5.79 -24.75
N THR A 593 -16.60 5.40 -23.93
CA THR A 593 -16.11 4.01 -23.86
C THR A 593 -17.25 3.06 -23.51
N PHE A 594 -18.05 3.39 -22.48
CA PHE A 594 -19.22 2.60 -22.14
C PHE A 594 -20.21 2.53 -23.30
N ASP A 595 -20.54 3.67 -23.92
CA ASP A 595 -21.53 3.75 -24.99
C ASP A 595 -21.11 2.95 -26.25
N ILE A 596 -19.82 2.96 -26.58
CA ILE A 596 -19.23 2.22 -27.71
C ILE A 596 -19.17 0.72 -27.42
N TYR A 597 -18.67 0.32 -26.25
CA TYR A 597 -18.39 -1.09 -25.97
C TYR A 597 -19.53 -1.85 -25.27
N LYS A 598 -20.62 -1.17 -24.87
CA LYS A 598 -21.78 -1.82 -24.21
C LYS A 598 -22.35 -2.98 -25.02
N ASN A 599 -22.29 -2.89 -26.35
CA ASN A 599 -22.76 -3.92 -27.28
C ASN A 599 -21.57 -4.39 -28.15
N PRO A 600 -21.38 -5.71 -28.32
CA PRO A 600 -20.38 -6.21 -29.26
C PRO A 600 -20.78 -5.84 -30.69
N PRO A 601 -19.80 -5.58 -31.59
CA PRO A 601 -20.10 -5.29 -32.99
C PRO A 601 -20.79 -6.48 -33.65
N GLU A 602 -21.89 -6.26 -34.35
CA GLU A 602 -22.57 -7.31 -35.12
C GLU A 602 -22.01 -7.35 -36.55
N SER A 603 -21.97 -8.53 -37.17
CA SER A 603 -21.43 -8.69 -38.54
C SER A 603 -22.19 -7.84 -39.58
N LYS A 604 -23.48 -7.59 -39.32
CA LYS A 604 -24.35 -6.74 -40.12
C LYS A 604 -24.01 -5.25 -40.02
N ASP A 605 -23.18 -4.83 -39.06
CA ASP A 605 -22.82 -3.42 -38.86
C ASP A 605 -21.65 -2.99 -39.77
N ALA A 606 -20.86 -3.95 -40.27
CA ALA A 606 -19.69 -3.68 -41.11
C ALA A 606 -20.07 -2.97 -42.43
N VAL A 607 -19.38 -1.86 -42.71
CA VAL A 607 -19.40 -1.14 -43.99
C VAL A 607 -17.97 -1.14 -44.53
N LYS A 608 -17.77 -1.68 -45.74
CA LYS A 608 -16.46 -1.74 -46.41
C LYS A 608 -16.40 -0.90 -47.70
N GLU A 609 -17.42 -0.08 -47.92
CA GLU A 609 -17.50 0.81 -49.07
C GLU A 609 -16.56 2.01 -48.92
N GLN A 610 -16.17 2.60 -50.05
CA GLN A 610 -15.39 3.84 -50.05
C GLN A 610 -16.20 4.98 -49.43
N LEU A 611 -15.59 5.69 -48.48
CA LEU A 611 -16.16 6.82 -47.76
C LEU A 611 -15.10 7.91 -47.62
N PRO A 612 -15.49 9.19 -47.53
CA PRO A 612 -14.55 10.27 -47.27
C PRO A 612 -13.78 10.03 -45.97
N GLU A 613 -12.47 10.25 -46.01
CA GLU A 613 -11.61 10.03 -44.86
C GLU A 613 -11.93 10.99 -43.70
N THR A 614 -11.84 10.46 -42.47
CA THR A 614 -12.24 11.16 -41.24
C THR A 614 -11.15 12.10 -40.70
N VAL A 615 -10.71 13.05 -41.53
CA VAL A 615 -9.65 14.01 -41.22
C VAL A 615 -10.18 15.45 -41.14
N ASN A 616 -9.58 16.27 -40.28
CA ASN A 616 -9.88 17.70 -40.12
C ASN A 616 -11.39 17.97 -39.90
N ALA A 617 -12.01 18.76 -40.79
CA ALA A 617 -13.44 19.09 -40.73
C ALA A 617 -14.39 17.88 -40.88
N ASN A 618 -13.88 16.74 -41.38
CA ASN A 618 -14.63 15.49 -41.49
C ASN A 618 -14.32 14.52 -40.33
N ARG A 619 -13.61 14.93 -39.28
CA ARG A 619 -13.22 14.03 -38.17
C ARG A 619 -14.42 13.43 -37.42
N ASP A 620 -15.54 14.12 -37.43
CA ASP A 620 -16.82 13.71 -36.84
C ASP A 620 -17.72 12.92 -37.82
N LEU A 621 -17.19 12.49 -38.97
CA LEU A 621 -17.90 11.65 -39.94
C LEU A 621 -17.84 10.17 -39.51
N LEU A 622 -18.58 9.81 -38.48
CA LEU A 622 -18.78 8.42 -38.09
C LEU A 622 -19.99 7.86 -38.87
N PRO A 623 -19.85 6.82 -39.71
CA PRO A 623 -20.93 6.38 -40.59
C PRO A 623 -22.23 5.97 -39.88
N ASP A 624 -22.12 5.39 -38.68
CA ASP A 624 -23.29 4.97 -37.87
C ASP A 624 -23.94 6.14 -37.09
N GLU A 625 -23.22 7.25 -36.88
CA GLU A 625 -23.74 8.46 -36.21
C GLU A 625 -23.98 9.62 -37.20
N THR A 626 -23.69 9.42 -38.49
CA THR A 626 -23.93 10.40 -39.54
C THR A 626 -25.24 10.07 -40.23
N TYR A 627 -26.19 11.01 -40.22
CA TYR A 627 -27.50 10.81 -40.80
C TYR A 627 -27.62 11.44 -42.18
N VAL A 628 -28.37 10.76 -43.05
CA VAL A 628 -28.78 11.22 -44.37
C VAL A 628 -30.29 11.38 -44.35
N LEU A 629 -30.76 12.55 -44.80
CA LEU A 629 -32.18 12.81 -45.03
C LEU A 629 -32.56 12.30 -46.41
N ILE A 630 -33.64 11.55 -46.51
CA ILE A 630 -34.21 11.13 -47.78
C ILE A 630 -35.38 12.08 -48.08
N GLY A 631 -35.22 12.88 -49.13
CA GLY A 631 -36.16 13.91 -49.54
C GLY A 631 -36.86 13.58 -50.84
N TYR A 632 -38.14 13.91 -50.92
CA TYR A 632 -38.96 13.73 -52.11
C TYR A 632 -39.26 15.07 -52.81
N TYR A 633 -39.01 15.14 -54.11
CA TYR A 633 -39.46 16.24 -54.96
C TYR A 633 -40.60 15.80 -55.89
N LYS A 634 -41.56 16.69 -56.13
CA LYS A 634 -42.83 16.38 -56.81
C LYS A 634 -42.83 16.62 -58.31
N SER A 635 -42.04 17.57 -58.78
CA SER A 635 -42.04 18.03 -60.16
C SER A 635 -40.66 18.47 -60.60
N VAL A 636 -40.44 18.47 -61.92
CA VAL A 636 -39.20 18.96 -62.53
C VAL A 636 -38.95 20.43 -62.15
N GLU A 637 -40.00 21.25 -62.06
CA GLU A 637 -39.91 22.65 -61.62
C GLU A 637 -39.39 22.79 -60.18
N GLN A 638 -39.83 21.90 -59.27
CA GLN A 638 -39.30 21.88 -57.90
C GLN A 638 -37.83 21.47 -57.90
N TYR A 639 -37.46 20.50 -58.74
CA TYR A 639 -36.08 20.04 -58.85
C TYR A 639 -35.14 21.14 -59.38
N GLU A 640 -35.53 21.82 -60.44
CA GLU A 640 -34.80 22.98 -60.97
C GLU A 640 -34.68 24.10 -59.94
N TRP A 641 -35.74 24.34 -59.16
CA TRP A 641 -35.69 25.30 -58.05
C TRP A 641 -34.67 24.91 -56.98
N ILE A 642 -34.61 23.62 -56.59
CA ILE A 642 -33.63 23.09 -55.63
C ILE A 642 -32.20 23.30 -56.15
N ILE A 643 -31.93 22.94 -57.41
CA ILE A 643 -30.60 23.10 -58.01
C ILE A 643 -30.21 24.58 -58.08
N LYS A 644 -31.12 25.44 -58.56
CA LYS A 644 -30.85 26.87 -58.79
C LYS A 644 -30.63 27.63 -57.49
N ASN A 645 -31.50 27.43 -56.51
CA ASN A 645 -31.47 28.18 -55.26
C ASN A 645 -30.65 27.49 -54.16
N LYS A 646 -30.27 26.22 -54.36
CA LYS A 646 -29.60 25.37 -53.38
C LYS A 646 -30.36 25.29 -52.04
N LEU A 647 -31.68 25.21 -52.14
CA LEU A 647 -32.60 25.15 -51.00
C LEU A 647 -33.48 23.92 -51.13
N TYR A 648 -33.80 23.30 -50.01
CA TYR A 648 -34.79 22.22 -49.96
C TYR A 648 -35.78 22.45 -48.84
N ASN A 649 -37.07 22.20 -49.10
CA ASN A 649 -38.16 22.51 -48.21
C ASN A 649 -38.93 21.26 -47.73
N PHE A 650 -39.15 21.16 -46.43
CA PHE A 650 -39.98 20.17 -45.78
C PHE A 650 -41.29 20.79 -45.30
N ARG A 651 -42.36 20.01 -45.32
CA ARG A 651 -43.61 20.40 -44.68
C ARG A 651 -43.44 20.36 -43.16
N THR A 652 -44.13 21.27 -42.47
CA THR A 652 -44.17 21.37 -41.02
C THR A 652 -45.61 21.52 -40.52
N GLY A 653 -45.84 21.36 -39.23
CA GLY A 653 -47.17 21.30 -38.60
C GLY A 653 -47.62 19.87 -38.30
N SER A 654 -48.91 19.68 -38.00
CA SER A 654 -49.51 18.40 -37.59
C SER A 654 -50.06 17.54 -38.76
N GLY A 655 -49.91 18.00 -40.00
CA GLY A 655 -50.42 17.30 -41.18
C GLY A 655 -49.56 16.12 -41.62
N SER A 656 -50.13 15.22 -42.42
CA SER A 656 -49.42 14.06 -43.00
C SER A 656 -48.24 14.50 -43.89
N GLY A 657 -47.07 13.88 -43.69
CA GLY A 657 -45.82 14.20 -44.39
C GLY A 657 -45.07 15.40 -43.83
N SER A 658 -45.41 15.86 -42.62
CA SER A 658 -44.57 16.76 -41.82
C SER A 658 -43.34 16.01 -41.32
N ILE A 659 -42.19 16.68 -41.32
CA ILE A 659 -40.95 16.10 -40.79
C ILE A 659 -40.90 16.26 -39.26
N VAL A 660 -40.50 15.19 -38.57
CA VAL A 660 -40.27 15.22 -37.11
C VAL A 660 -38.88 15.81 -36.85
N LEU A 661 -38.79 16.77 -35.93
CA LEU A 661 -37.52 17.38 -35.53
C LEU A 661 -36.89 16.58 -34.38
N ASP A 662 -36.35 15.41 -34.70
CA ASP A 662 -35.50 14.61 -33.82
C ASP A 662 -34.01 14.94 -34.00
N LYS A 663 -33.15 14.31 -33.20
CA LYS A 663 -31.70 14.56 -33.26
C LYS A 663 -31.15 14.16 -34.63
N GLU A 664 -31.60 13.03 -35.17
CA GLU A 664 -31.19 12.48 -36.45
C GLU A 664 -31.46 13.47 -37.59
N THR A 665 -32.67 14.02 -37.65
CA THR A 665 -33.10 14.97 -38.68
C THR A 665 -32.33 16.29 -38.61
N VAL A 666 -32.16 16.84 -37.41
CA VAL A 666 -31.49 18.15 -37.25
C VAL A 666 -29.98 18.03 -37.49
N SER A 667 -29.36 16.91 -37.13
CA SER A 667 -27.92 16.67 -37.32
C SER A 667 -27.53 16.06 -38.67
N ALA A 668 -28.48 15.81 -39.56
CA ALA A 668 -28.22 15.20 -40.85
C ALA A 668 -27.22 16.03 -41.67
N LYS A 669 -26.20 15.35 -42.23
CA LYS A 669 -25.14 15.98 -43.02
C LYS A 669 -25.43 15.96 -44.52
N TYR A 670 -26.23 15.01 -44.97
CA TYR A 670 -26.54 14.82 -46.38
C TYR A 670 -28.05 14.75 -46.63
N LEU A 671 -28.46 15.05 -47.85
CA LEU A 671 -29.82 14.90 -48.38
C LEU A 671 -29.76 14.09 -49.68
N LEU A 672 -30.43 12.94 -49.73
CA LEU A 672 -30.65 12.16 -50.95
C LEU A 672 -32.03 12.49 -51.52
N LEU A 673 -32.08 12.96 -52.76
CA LEU A 673 -33.34 13.33 -53.43
C LEU A 673 -33.87 12.19 -54.28
N HIS A 674 -35.19 11.94 -54.25
CA HIS A 674 -35.85 11.02 -55.16
C HIS A 674 -37.22 11.55 -55.60
N THR A 675 -37.79 10.98 -56.66
CA THR A 675 -39.13 11.31 -57.16
C THR A 675 -40.00 10.06 -57.33
N ALA A 676 -41.19 10.22 -57.90
CA ALA A 676 -42.08 9.11 -58.24
C ALA A 676 -41.39 8.17 -59.24
N ASP A 677 -41.67 6.87 -59.12
CA ASP A 677 -41.16 5.80 -59.98
C ASP A 677 -39.64 5.53 -59.89
N ASP A 678 -38.89 6.26 -59.08
CA ASP A 678 -37.47 5.97 -58.83
C ASP A 678 -37.31 4.69 -58.00
N ASP A 679 -36.57 3.71 -58.53
CA ASP A 679 -36.13 2.52 -57.78
C ASP A 679 -34.85 2.78 -56.97
N SER A 680 -34.06 3.78 -57.38
CA SER A 680 -32.80 4.18 -56.72
C SER A 680 -32.44 5.62 -57.05
N SER A 681 -31.67 6.28 -56.19
CA SER A 681 -31.19 7.65 -56.41
C SER A 681 -29.69 7.76 -56.24
N GLY A 682 -29.05 8.59 -57.06
CA GLY A 682 -27.66 9.05 -56.86
C GLY A 682 -27.56 10.55 -56.60
N ASP A 683 -28.69 11.22 -56.36
CA ASP A 683 -28.74 12.67 -56.24
C ASP A 683 -28.53 13.11 -54.79
N LEU A 684 -27.26 13.07 -54.37
CA LEU A 684 -26.82 13.37 -53.02
C LEU A 684 -26.32 14.82 -52.90
N TRP A 685 -26.82 15.51 -51.88
CA TRP A 685 -26.50 16.89 -51.54
C TRP A 685 -25.93 16.96 -50.12
N LYS A 686 -25.02 17.90 -49.87
CA LYS A 686 -24.48 18.21 -48.56
C LYS A 686 -25.30 19.32 -47.91
N ILE A 687 -25.69 19.14 -46.65
CA ILE A 687 -26.42 20.15 -45.88
C ILE A 687 -25.40 21.08 -45.22
N ILE A 688 -25.46 22.36 -45.55
CA ILE A 688 -24.54 23.39 -45.01
C ILE A 688 -25.18 24.24 -43.91
N SER A 689 -26.51 24.21 -43.81
CA SER A 689 -27.22 24.90 -42.73
C SER A 689 -27.00 24.20 -41.39
N ARG A 690 -26.82 24.96 -40.31
CA ARG A 690 -26.76 24.44 -38.92
C ARG A 690 -28.04 23.72 -38.45
N GLY A 691 -29.11 23.84 -39.22
CA GLY A 691 -30.44 23.28 -38.99
C GLY A 691 -31.47 23.94 -39.90
N PRO A 692 -32.70 23.42 -39.93
CA PRO A 692 -33.76 23.98 -40.76
C PRO A 692 -34.24 25.35 -40.24
N LYS A 693 -34.57 26.26 -41.17
CA LYS A 693 -35.19 27.56 -40.88
C LYS A 693 -36.66 27.57 -41.31
N VAL A 694 -37.51 28.25 -40.55
CA VAL A 694 -38.92 28.41 -40.92
C VAL A 694 -39.05 29.50 -41.98
N TYR A 695 -39.66 29.18 -43.12
CA TYR A 695 -39.98 30.11 -44.20
C TYR A 695 -41.50 30.14 -44.35
N SER A 696 -42.07 31.34 -44.45
CA SER A 696 -43.47 31.49 -44.80
C SER A 696 -43.72 31.17 -46.27
N LYS A 697 -44.99 30.97 -46.64
CA LYS A 697 -45.43 30.85 -48.02
C LYS A 697 -44.92 32.01 -48.89
N ASP A 698 -45.00 33.24 -48.37
CA ASP A 698 -44.57 34.44 -49.08
C ASP A 698 -43.05 34.50 -49.27
N ASP A 699 -42.28 34.01 -48.29
CA ASP A 699 -40.82 33.93 -48.40
C ASP A 699 -40.39 32.94 -49.50
N LEU A 700 -41.08 31.79 -49.59
CA LEU A 700 -40.83 30.81 -50.65
C LEU A 700 -41.21 31.36 -52.04
N LEU A 701 -42.33 32.05 -52.17
CA LEU A 701 -42.73 32.70 -53.42
C LEU A 701 -41.72 33.76 -53.86
N LYS A 702 -41.22 34.59 -52.93
CA LYS A 702 -40.14 35.57 -53.19
C LYS A 702 -38.84 34.90 -53.65
N LYS A 703 -38.58 33.67 -53.20
CA LYS A 703 -37.45 32.83 -53.64
C LYS A 703 -37.75 32.02 -54.90
N GLY A 704 -38.90 32.24 -55.55
CA GLY A 704 -39.27 31.61 -56.82
C GLY A 704 -39.72 30.15 -56.70
N TYR A 705 -40.18 29.70 -55.53
CA TYR A 705 -40.71 28.35 -55.36
C TYR A 705 -42.03 28.18 -56.13
N PRO A 706 -42.23 27.11 -56.92
CA PRO A 706 -43.28 27.04 -57.94
C PRO A 706 -44.71 27.04 -57.39
N SER A 707 -45.01 26.26 -56.34
CA SER A 707 -46.36 26.21 -55.77
C SER A 707 -46.38 25.74 -54.31
N PRO A 708 -46.25 26.66 -53.32
CA PRO A 708 -46.30 26.33 -51.91
C PRO A 708 -47.76 26.09 -51.44
N SER A 709 -48.03 24.86 -50.97
CA SER A 709 -49.33 24.41 -50.49
C SER A 709 -49.62 24.69 -49.00
N GLN A 710 -48.57 24.90 -48.19
CA GLN A 710 -48.68 25.11 -46.73
C GLN A 710 -48.33 26.56 -46.36
N GLN A 711 -48.75 26.99 -45.17
CA GLN A 711 -48.44 28.34 -44.68
C GLN A 711 -46.97 28.52 -44.31
N ASN A 712 -46.37 27.49 -43.72
CA ASN A 712 -44.98 27.49 -43.29
C ASN A 712 -44.27 26.22 -43.76
N TYR A 713 -42.97 26.35 -44.00
CA TYR A 713 -42.07 25.28 -44.39
C TYR A 713 -40.77 25.35 -43.59
N LEU A 714 -40.14 24.19 -43.40
CA LEU A 714 -38.78 24.10 -42.89
C LEU A 714 -37.84 24.01 -44.08
N VAL A 715 -36.85 24.90 -44.15
CA VAL A 715 -35.95 25.02 -45.30
C VAL A 715 -34.51 24.80 -44.84
N ILE A 716 -33.80 23.94 -45.57
CA ILE A 716 -32.36 23.70 -45.41
C ILE A 716 -31.59 24.23 -46.61
N GLN A 717 -30.32 24.57 -46.38
CA GLN A 717 -29.39 25.02 -47.42
C GLN A 717 -28.48 23.87 -47.84
N LEU A 718 -28.27 23.75 -49.14
CA LEU A 718 -27.58 22.63 -49.75
C LEU A 718 -26.33 23.08 -50.52
N GLU A 719 -25.40 22.16 -50.70
CA GLU A 719 -24.36 22.23 -51.71
C GLU A 719 -24.23 20.86 -52.40
N LYS A 720 -23.76 20.87 -53.64
CA LYS A 720 -23.55 19.61 -54.36
C LYS A 720 -22.38 18.87 -53.72
N VAL A 721 -22.55 17.59 -53.46
CA VAL A 721 -21.46 16.73 -52.97
C VAL A 721 -20.38 16.65 -54.03
N ILE A 722 -19.15 16.98 -53.63
CA ILE A 722 -17.96 16.95 -54.49
C ILE A 722 -16.98 15.84 -54.10
N ASP A 723 -17.25 15.16 -52.99
CA ASP A 723 -16.42 14.08 -52.49
C ASP A 723 -16.34 12.96 -53.56
N PRO A 724 -15.12 12.56 -53.98
CA PRO A 724 -14.93 11.64 -55.10
C PRO A 724 -15.54 10.26 -54.85
N GLU A 725 -15.65 9.84 -53.58
CA GLU A 725 -16.18 8.55 -53.15
C GLU A 725 -17.69 8.42 -53.39
N PHE A 726 -18.40 9.56 -53.45
CA PHE A 726 -19.84 9.59 -53.72
C PHE A 726 -20.17 9.86 -55.19
N LYS A 727 -19.15 10.03 -56.04
CA LYS A 727 -19.35 10.32 -57.47
C LYS A 727 -19.83 9.06 -58.20
N ASN A 728 -20.88 9.22 -59.02
CA ASN A 728 -21.49 8.16 -59.82
C ASN A 728 -22.02 6.96 -58.99
N VAL A 729 -22.33 7.19 -57.71
CA VAL A 729 -22.92 6.17 -56.84
C VAL A 729 -24.44 6.31 -56.84
N ARG A 730 -25.17 5.19 -56.87
CA ARG A 730 -26.62 5.17 -56.63
C ARG A 730 -26.94 4.26 -55.45
N TRP A 731 -27.98 4.61 -54.72
CA TRP A 731 -28.45 3.88 -53.55
C TRP A 731 -29.91 3.47 -53.72
N ASP A 732 -30.20 2.23 -53.35
CA ASP A 732 -31.55 1.69 -53.27
C ASP A 732 -32.21 2.18 -51.97
N PHE A 733 -32.84 3.35 -52.05
CA PHE A 733 -33.48 3.97 -50.88
C PHE A 733 -34.73 3.20 -50.42
N ARG A 734 -35.28 2.29 -51.23
CA ARG A 734 -36.48 1.51 -50.88
C ARG A 734 -36.18 0.38 -49.90
N LYS A 735 -34.92 -0.05 -49.81
CA LYS A 735 -34.44 -1.05 -48.84
C LYS A 735 -34.06 -0.46 -47.48
N LEU A 736 -34.16 0.86 -47.32
CA LEU A 736 -33.91 1.52 -46.04
C LEU A 736 -35.04 1.21 -45.05
N LYS A 737 -34.70 1.03 -43.78
CA LYS A 737 -35.60 0.59 -42.71
C LYS A 737 -36.83 1.48 -42.54
N ASN A 738 -36.67 2.78 -42.75
CA ASN A 738 -37.70 3.79 -42.54
C ASN A 738 -38.49 4.13 -43.82
N TYR A 739 -38.24 3.44 -44.93
CA TYR A 739 -38.97 3.66 -46.17
C TYR A 739 -40.42 3.14 -46.07
N SER A 740 -41.37 3.92 -46.60
CA SER A 740 -42.78 3.56 -46.67
C SER A 740 -43.26 3.54 -48.13
N SER A 741 -44.15 2.61 -48.49
CA SER A 741 -44.66 2.48 -49.85
C SER A 741 -45.95 3.29 -50.10
N GLY A 742 -46.37 3.39 -51.36
CA GLY A 742 -47.58 4.11 -51.75
C GLY A 742 -47.48 5.62 -51.54
N ARG A 743 -48.55 6.28 -51.07
CA ARG A 743 -48.54 7.75 -50.84
C ARG A 743 -47.56 8.22 -49.76
N ALA A 744 -47.15 7.32 -48.88
CA ALA A 744 -46.20 7.60 -47.80
C ALA A 744 -44.73 7.60 -48.29
N SER A 745 -44.44 7.14 -49.51
CA SER A 745 -43.08 7.21 -50.07
C SER A 745 -42.58 8.64 -50.27
N ALA A 746 -43.49 9.61 -50.34
CA ALA A 746 -43.18 11.03 -50.41
C ALA A 746 -42.88 11.67 -49.04
N PHE A 747 -42.97 10.90 -47.94
CA PHE A 747 -42.68 11.43 -46.62
C PHE A 747 -41.17 11.40 -46.36
N PRO A 748 -40.57 12.53 -45.92
CA PRO A 748 -39.15 12.57 -45.64
C PRO A 748 -38.83 11.69 -44.42
N PHE A 749 -37.71 10.97 -44.49
CA PHE A 749 -37.23 10.14 -43.39
C PHE A 749 -35.71 10.19 -43.31
N THR A 750 -35.15 9.70 -42.20
CA THR A 750 -33.71 9.63 -41.97
C THR A 750 -33.22 8.20 -42.06
N ALA A 751 -31.98 8.04 -42.54
CA ALA A 751 -31.22 6.80 -42.46
C ALA A 751 -29.77 7.12 -42.05
N THR A 752 -29.04 6.16 -41.49
CA THR A 752 -27.60 6.36 -41.24
C THR A 752 -26.81 6.25 -42.54
N LEU A 753 -25.66 6.90 -42.61
CA LEU A 753 -24.76 6.79 -43.76
C LEU A 753 -24.30 5.34 -43.94
N SER A 754 -24.07 4.60 -42.85
CA SER A 754 -23.80 3.16 -42.92
C SER A 754 -24.90 2.36 -43.59
N GLU A 755 -26.16 2.63 -43.25
CA GLU A 755 -27.31 1.96 -43.85
C GLU A 755 -27.47 2.31 -45.33
N LEU A 756 -27.23 3.58 -45.66
CA LEU A 756 -27.25 4.04 -47.04
C LEU A 756 -26.18 3.31 -47.87
N MET A 757 -24.92 3.28 -47.40
CA MET A 757 -23.82 2.64 -48.12
C MET A 757 -23.99 1.12 -48.29
N LYS A 758 -24.66 0.44 -47.36
CA LYS A 758 -24.99 -1.00 -47.50
C LYS A 758 -25.94 -1.27 -48.67
N ASN A 759 -26.78 -0.30 -49.03
CA ASN A 759 -27.74 -0.40 -50.13
C ASN A 759 -27.23 0.29 -51.40
N LYS A 760 -25.91 0.43 -51.54
CA LYS A 760 -25.27 0.93 -52.75
C LYS A 760 -25.46 -0.06 -53.91
N ILE A 761 -25.80 0.49 -55.07
CA ILE A 761 -25.89 -0.23 -56.33
C ILE A 761 -24.59 0.04 -57.08
N ASN A 762 -23.78 -1.01 -57.28
CA ASN A 762 -22.61 -0.93 -58.15
C ASN A 762 -23.07 -1.03 -59.60
N TYR A 763 -22.65 -0.07 -60.42
CA TYR A 763 -22.81 -0.10 -61.88
C TYR A 763 -21.59 -0.71 -62.54
#